data_AF-A0A844GM75-F1
#
_entry.id   AF-A0A844GM75-F1
#
_cell.length_a   1.000
_cell.length_b   1.000
_cell.length_c   1.000
_cell.angle_alpha   90.00
_cell.angle_beta   90.00
_cell.angle_gamma   90.00
#
_symmetry.space_group_name_H-M   'P 1'
#
loop_
_entity.id
_entity.type
_entity.pdbx_description
1 polymer ?
#
loop_
_entity_poly.entity_id
_entity_poly.type
_entity_poly.pdbx_seq_one_letter_code
_entity_poly.pdbx_strand_id
1 'polypeptide(L)'
;MVINQIIKDIANIEYSLWVVNTYAAGIQQPNGRYITKYFPMSPFVIENMLLRHGSMGCYQQGYKTNRIKWICFDFDCKDKKNPNVYGLYKNCILPFTNMLDELEIKYLTEFSGRRGIHVWIIFKTVFEKKLGYRIVCELEKKCQILSEIKDNEEWELDRFPATDTSRGNIVGKQVKFPLSCHVAGERSYIFQGEFQKKEDTESEVFLNAQLGIMKAYMPNEITEVVRKLNIDTTYAETTKLKYRKYWLQGNIDVTSDQVINILSETKVFREIFQRMQQGNSLHQDWLVILGTLYLCDADAVLVTDVFRRFPNYDERKTFSNIEKLGKSYFPATFGYLYRIYGITLEENIDPEETGLHYLLRRCGVEPNILQQIENTNEKKTIYDISITAKKEKNYLKENDEVADVYIWNQLCNLKNYDFRFYEDLIKDIEEGKRIQFTPKNFKIFSRIESEEKTRKLVALSAKERIITTNLALRLCDLINESWKSFSYHISYTSNKYIFYHWYSSWRRYLDYIHVFMDVPFMDNYEVFYIDLKGFYDHIDFLAVLRSFEDVLDKKARNIFVFLTEYNDKLMKKIQNGDRIGVPQGPAYARIIAEMFLDKLLNSVLKKFDQEKIYVYRYVDDMVFFCRPDFDSRMLFDELMSFFPLVGLPVNLNKSKYYGKICDLSGNEKVQILHTDSFNYDLIENDYTGYLLEEEKKSKLKEYLTENPFNVGSLGYIFGKYTISEAQIWCLQNCRTEILSACEGRGSNYRKFYEFLFQNEKYIKIILDNHELKLIPLKSLNFSNFIHTLYYAVQDRTISPPIFERIKEEYLKKILDIELKKNDCIIVKALLLVDAEVANEKS
;
A
#
# COMPACT_ATOMS: atom_id res chain seq x y z
N MET A 1 -37.90 4.75 5.31
CA MET A 1 -37.11 3.55 5.68
C MET A 1 -36.99 2.57 4.52
N VAL A 2 -38.10 2.24 3.82
CA VAL A 2 -38.11 1.29 2.69
C VAL A 2 -37.30 1.78 1.47
N ILE A 3 -37.51 3.03 1.03
CA ILE A 3 -36.75 3.63 -0.11
C ILE A 3 -35.23 3.64 0.13
N ASN A 4 -34.76 4.00 1.33
CA ASN A 4 -33.32 4.02 1.63
C ASN A 4 -32.71 2.62 1.52
N GLN A 5 -33.44 1.58 1.96
CA GLN A 5 -32.98 0.20 1.81
C GLN A 5 -32.93 -0.22 0.33
N ILE A 6 -33.92 0.19 -0.48
CA ILE A 6 -33.91 -0.06 -1.93
C ILE A 6 -32.70 0.62 -2.58
N ILE A 7 -32.39 1.87 -2.22
CA ILE A 7 -31.21 2.60 -2.73
C ILE A 7 -29.90 1.92 -2.31
N LYS A 8 -29.81 1.45 -1.05
CA LYS A 8 -28.66 0.67 -0.55
C LYS A 8 -28.47 -0.62 -1.36
N ASP A 9 -29.55 -1.34 -1.65
CA ASP A 9 -29.53 -2.54 -2.49
C ASP A 9 -29.08 -2.23 -3.93
N ILE A 10 -29.63 -1.16 -4.52
CA ILE A 10 -29.23 -0.65 -5.85
C ILE A 10 -27.74 -0.34 -5.87
N ALA A 11 -27.23 0.42 -4.90
CA ALA A 11 -25.84 0.84 -4.83
C ALA A 11 -24.88 -0.35 -4.73
N ASN A 12 -25.25 -1.42 -4.01
CA ASN A 12 -24.48 -2.65 -3.94
C ASN A 12 -24.39 -3.36 -5.30
N ILE A 13 -25.50 -3.40 -6.04
CA ILE A 13 -25.52 -4.01 -7.38
C ILE A 13 -24.77 -3.13 -8.38
N GLU A 14 -24.94 -1.80 -8.31
CA GLU A 14 -24.18 -0.87 -9.16
C GLU A 14 -22.67 -0.99 -8.95
N TYR A 15 -22.25 -1.07 -7.68
CA TYR A 15 -20.86 -1.32 -7.33
C TYR A 15 -20.37 -2.63 -7.95
N SER A 16 -21.12 -3.71 -7.76
CA SER A 16 -20.76 -5.03 -8.29
C SER A 16 -20.66 -5.04 -9.82
N LEU A 17 -21.58 -4.40 -10.53
CA LEU A 17 -21.66 -4.48 -11.98
C LEU A 17 -20.70 -3.50 -12.70
N TRP A 18 -20.59 -2.24 -12.25
CA TRP A 18 -19.88 -1.18 -12.97
C TRP A 18 -18.53 -0.80 -12.38
N VAL A 19 -18.25 -1.04 -11.09
CA VAL A 19 -16.97 -0.64 -10.49
C VAL A 19 -15.85 -1.59 -10.92
N VAL A 20 -14.94 -1.07 -11.75
CA VAL A 20 -13.64 -1.70 -12.07
C VAL A 20 -12.53 -1.01 -11.29
N ASN A 21 -12.60 0.32 -11.22
CA ASN A 21 -11.63 1.14 -10.51
C ASN A 21 -12.10 1.39 -9.08
N THR A 22 -11.47 0.73 -8.11
CA THR A 22 -11.80 0.90 -6.70
C THR A 22 -11.10 2.10 -6.04
N TYR A 23 -10.30 2.87 -6.79
CA TYR A 23 -9.45 3.95 -6.26
C TYR A 23 -9.71 5.33 -6.87
N ALA A 24 -10.59 5.42 -7.87
CA ALA A 24 -10.90 6.69 -8.52
C ALA A 24 -12.31 6.68 -9.10
N ALA A 25 -12.94 7.85 -9.09
CA ALA A 25 -14.18 8.12 -9.81
C ALA A 25 -14.19 9.56 -10.35
N GLY A 26 -14.95 9.78 -11.41
CA GLY A 26 -15.21 11.12 -11.91
C GLY A 26 -16.28 11.79 -11.06
N ILE A 27 -15.99 12.93 -10.44
CA ILE A 27 -16.98 13.69 -9.66
C ILE A 27 -17.48 14.87 -10.50
N GLN A 28 -18.79 14.95 -10.70
CA GLN A 28 -19.39 16.07 -11.41
C GLN A 28 -19.25 17.38 -10.63
N GLN A 29 -18.83 18.43 -11.32
CA GLN A 29 -18.74 19.79 -10.84
C GLN A 29 -20.02 20.58 -11.16
N PRO A 30 -20.27 21.74 -10.53
CA PRO A 30 -21.46 22.56 -10.79
C PRO A 30 -21.64 22.98 -12.27
N ASN A 31 -20.55 23.06 -13.04
CA ASN A 31 -20.58 23.35 -14.48
C ASN A 31 -20.86 22.10 -15.36
N GLY A 32 -21.15 20.95 -14.76
CA GLY A 32 -21.43 19.68 -15.42
C GLY A 32 -20.20 18.86 -15.81
N ARG A 33 -18.97 19.41 -15.75
CA ARG A 33 -17.74 18.68 -16.07
C ARG A 33 -17.39 17.69 -14.96
N TYR A 34 -16.74 16.59 -15.31
CA TYR A 34 -16.23 15.61 -14.35
C TYR A 34 -14.75 15.86 -14.07
N ILE A 35 -14.36 15.81 -12.80
CA ILE A 35 -12.97 15.83 -12.35
C ILE A 35 -12.66 14.49 -11.70
N THR A 36 -11.55 13.86 -12.09
CA THR A 36 -11.04 12.65 -11.43
C THR A 36 -10.70 12.97 -9.98
N LYS A 37 -11.31 12.26 -9.04
CA LYS A 37 -10.93 12.27 -7.63
C LYS A 37 -10.46 10.88 -7.23
N TYR A 38 -9.43 10.83 -6.40
CA TYR A 38 -8.81 9.59 -5.93
C TYR A 38 -9.23 9.33 -4.49
N PHE A 39 -10.02 8.29 -4.28
CA PHE A 39 -10.52 7.86 -2.98
C PHE A 39 -11.03 6.41 -3.11
N PRO A 40 -11.14 5.65 -1.99
CA PRO A 40 -11.64 4.28 -2.02
C PRO A 40 -13.12 4.27 -2.39
N MET A 41 -13.42 3.74 -3.58
CA MET A 41 -14.79 3.54 -4.04
C MET A 41 -15.45 2.38 -3.28
N SER A 42 -16.68 2.60 -2.83
CA SER A 42 -17.51 1.61 -2.13
C SER A 42 -18.99 1.79 -2.48
N PRO A 43 -19.85 0.79 -2.21
CA PRO A 43 -21.30 0.94 -2.36
C PRO A 43 -21.85 2.14 -1.59
N PHE A 44 -21.29 2.47 -0.43
CA PHE A 44 -21.67 3.64 0.38
C PHE A 44 -21.55 4.96 -0.39
N VAL A 45 -20.52 5.12 -1.22
CA VAL A 45 -20.35 6.35 -2.02
C VAL A 45 -21.46 6.46 -3.08
N ILE A 46 -21.80 5.34 -3.73
CA ILE A 46 -22.87 5.27 -4.73
C ILE A 46 -24.24 5.51 -4.06
N GLU A 47 -24.49 4.93 -2.88
CA GLU A 47 -25.71 5.16 -2.10
C GLU A 47 -25.92 6.66 -1.85
N ASN A 48 -24.90 7.36 -1.36
CA ASN A 48 -25.02 8.79 -1.07
C ASN A 48 -25.14 9.62 -2.35
N MET A 49 -24.48 9.23 -3.45
CA MET A 49 -24.71 9.85 -4.76
C MET A 49 -26.20 9.74 -5.14
N LEU A 50 -26.81 8.56 -5.02
CA LEU A 50 -28.21 8.35 -5.39
C LEU A 50 -29.18 9.10 -4.47
N LEU A 51 -28.92 9.11 -3.16
CA LEU A 51 -29.72 9.84 -2.15
C LEU A 51 -29.65 11.36 -2.33
N ARG A 52 -28.54 11.88 -2.85
CA ARG A 52 -28.32 13.33 -3.04
C ARG A 52 -28.61 13.80 -4.46
N HIS A 53 -29.21 12.95 -5.30
CA HIS A 53 -29.43 13.22 -6.73
C HIS A 53 -28.15 13.72 -7.40
N GLY A 54 -27.04 13.06 -7.08
CA GLY A 54 -25.71 13.36 -7.60
C GLY A 54 -25.40 12.62 -8.89
N SER A 55 -24.22 12.92 -9.43
CA SER A 55 -23.69 12.23 -10.60
C SER A 55 -22.20 11.93 -10.47
N MET A 56 -21.84 10.68 -10.70
CA MET A 56 -20.46 10.22 -10.72
C MET A 56 -20.17 9.46 -12.02
N GLY A 57 -18.91 9.50 -12.45
CA GLY A 57 -18.38 8.69 -13.54
C GLY A 57 -17.67 7.45 -13.01
N CYS A 58 -18.03 6.28 -13.52
CA CYS A 58 -17.30 5.04 -13.35
C CYS A 58 -16.19 4.95 -14.40
N TYR A 59 -14.99 4.57 -13.98
CA TYR A 59 -13.86 4.38 -14.89
C TYR A 59 -13.82 2.95 -15.42
N GLN A 60 -13.56 2.82 -16.72
CA GLN A 60 -13.54 1.52 -17.39
C GLN A 60 -12.39 0.61 -16.94
N GLN A 61 -11.24 1.19 -16.57
CA GLN A 61 -10.04 0.43 -16.26
C GLN A 61 -9.79 0.37 -14.75
N GLY A 62 -9.41 -0.82 -14.27
CA GLY A 62 -8.87 -0.96 -12.92
C GLY A 62 -7.62 -0.10 -12.77
N TYR A 63 -7.42 0.48 -11.60
CA TYR A 63 -6.34 1.44 -11.33
C TYR A 63 -4.96 0.90 -11.71
N LYS A 64 -4.28 1.56 -12.66
CA LYS A 64 -2.99 1.12 -13.27
C LYS A 64 -2.99 -0.29 -13.83
N THR A 65 -4.14 -0.74 -14.30
CA THR A 65 -4.26 -2.02 -14.97
C THR A 65 -4.79 -1.81 -16.38
N ASN A 66 -4.54 -2.80 -17.23
CA ASN A 66 -5.24 -2.96 -18.49
C ASN A 66 -6.52 -3.79 -18.33
N ARG A 67 -7.05 -3.95 -17.11
CA ARG A 67 -8.19 -4.82 -16.82
C ARG A 67 -9.49 -4.01 -16.86
N ILE A 68 -10.50 -4.53 -17.54
CA ILE A 68 -11.84 -3.96 -17.66
C ILE A 68 -12.89 -5.01 -17.26
N LYS A 69 -14.11 -4.58 -16.93
CA LYS A 69 -15.24 -5.47 -16.58
C LYS A 69 -16.45 -5.33 -17.50
N TRP A 70 -16.52 -4.25 -18.25
CA TRP A 70 -17.66 -3.93 -19.09
C TRP A 70 -17.23 -3.21 -20.36
N ILE A 71 -18.10 -3.32 -21.35
CA ILE A 71 -18.08 -2.58 -22.62
C ILE A 71 -19.33 -1.70 -22.63
N CYS A 72 -19.19 -0.48 -23.15
CA CYS A 72 -20.31 0.45 -23.27
C CYS A 72 -20.30 1.09 -24.66
N PHE A 73 -21.50 1.16 -25.26
CA PHE A 73 -21.78 1.96 -26.43
C PHE A 73 -22.68 3.12 -25.99
N ASP A 74 -22.13 4.33 -26.04
CA ASP A 74 -22.78 5.56 -25.62
C ASP A 74 -23.32 6.28 -26.85
N PHE A 75 -24.62 6.16 -27.08
CA PHE A 75 -25.31 6.78 -28.20
C PHE A 75 -25.91 8.12 -27.77
N ASP A 76 -25.67 9.17 -28.52
CA ASP A 76 -26.07 10.53 -28.15
C ASP A 76 -26.73 11.28 -29.32
N CYS A 77 -27.80 12.04 -29.08
CA CYS A 77 -28.31 12.99 -30.08
C CYS A 77 -27.40 14.22 -30.19
N LYS A 78 -27.03 14.62 -31.42
CA LYS A 78 -26.25 15.84 -31.67
C LYS A 78 -27.02 17.10 -31.32
N ASP A 79 -28.34 17.14 -31.56
CA ASP A 79 -29.20 18.23 -31.08
C ASP A 79 -29.36 18.19 -29.55
N LYS A 80 -28.88 19.23 -28.89
CA LYS A 80 -28.93 19.40 -27.42
C LYS A 80 -30.22 20.04 -26.91
N LYS A 81 -31.00 20.67 -27.79
CA LYS A 81 -32.24 21.40 -27.44
C LYS A 81 -33.47 20.51 -27.59
N ASN A 82 -33.63 19.86 -28.75
CA ASN A 82 -34.79 19.00 -29.03
C ASN A 82 -34.32 17.59 -29.47
N PRO A 83 -33.71 16.81 -28.56
CA PRO A 83 -33.15 15.51 -28.93
C PRO A 83 -34.22 14.51 -29.35
N ASN A 84 -34.07 13.94 -30.54
CA ASN A 84 -34.94 12.86 -31.03
C ASN A 84 -34.49 11.49 -30.47
N VAL A 85 -34.68 11.29 -29.16
CA VAL A 85 -34.23 10.07 -28.46
C VAL A 85 -34.99 8.83 -28.93
N TYR A 86 -36.28 8.96 -29.28
CA TYR A 86 -37.04 7.85 -29.84
C TYR A 86 -36.52 7.44 -31.22
N GLY A 87 -36.15 8.41 -32.07
CA GLY A 87 -35.47 8.15 -33.34
C GLY A 87 -34.12 7.48 -33.14
N LEU A 88 -33.30 7.97 -32.19
CA LEU A 88 -32.04 7.34 -31.81
C LEU A 88 -32.25 5.87 -31.39
N TYR A 89 -33.24 5.61 -30.52
CA TYR A 89 -33.58 4.26 -30.10
C TYR A 89 -33.96 3.37 -31.29
N LYS A 90 -34.95 3.79 -32.08
CA LYS A 90 -35.54 2.99 -33.15
C LYS A 90 -34.55 2.68 -34.27
N ASN A 91 -33.70 3.65 -34.61
CA ASN A 91 -32.82 3.54 -35.78
C ASN A 91 -31.41 3.04 -35.43
N CYS A 92 -30.95 3.20 -34.18
CA CYS A 92 -29.59 2.80 -33.79
C CYS A 92 -29.55 1.73 -32.71
N ILE A 93 -30.26 1.94 -31.59
CA ILE A 93 -30.17 1.01 -30.45
C ILE A 93 -30.92 -0.28 -30.76
N LEU A 94 -32.16 -0.21 -31.26
CA LEU A 94 -32.99 -1.39 -31.52
C LEU A 94 -32.35 -2.38 -32.51
N PRO A 95 -31.78 -1.96 -33.65
CA PRO A 95 -31.05 -2.89 -34.52
C PRO A 95 -29.83 -3.51 -33.83
N PHE A 96 -29.10 -2.75 -33.02
CA PHE A 96 -27.94 -3.25 -32.30
C PHE A 96 -28.32 -4.26 -31.21
N THR A 97 -29.36 -3.97 -30.43
CA THR A 97 -29.84 -4.87 -29.38
C THR A 97 -30.45 -6.14 -29.95
N ASN A 98 -31.18 -6.06 -31.08
CA ASN A 98 -31.67 -7.26 -31.78
C ASN A 98 -30.54 -8.18 -32.22
N MET A 99 -29.43 -7.62 -32.75
CA MET A 99 -28.26 -8.41 -33.09
C MET A 99 -27.61 -9.04 -31.84
N LEU A 100 -27.54 -8.32 -30.71
CA LEU A 100 -27.04 -8.89 -29.46
C LEU A 100 -27.94 -10.03 -28.96
N ASP A 101 -29.26 -9.90 -29.09
CA ASP A 101 -30.23 -10.95 -28.74
C ASP A 101 -30.06 -12.18 -29.64
N GLU A 102 -29.87 -12.01 -30.95
CA GLU A 102 -29.57 -13.09 -31.90
C GLU A 102 -28.25 -13.83 -31.57
N LEU A 103 -27.25 -13.08 -31.08
CA LEU A 103 -25.98 -13.64 -30.62
C LEU A 103 -26.05 -14.19 -29.19
N GLU A 104 -27.20 -14.04 -28.51
CA GLU A 104 -27.40 -14.36 -27.11
C GLU A 104 -26.36 -13.68 -26.19
N ILE A 105 -25.97 -12.44 -26.49
CA ILE A 105 -25.08 -11.63 -25.65
C ILE A 105 -25.94 -10.72 -24.79
N LYS A 106 -25.83 -10.86 -23.45
CA LYS A 106 -26.69 -10.14 -22.51
C LYS A 106 -26.25 -8.68 -22.36
N TYR A 107 -27.20 -7.75 -22.40
CA TYR A 107 -26.93 -6.32 -22.25
C TYR A 107 -27.92 -5.63 -21.29
N LEU A 108 -27.59 -4.39 -20.90
CA LEU A 108 -28.51 -3.45 -20.24
C LEU A 108 -28.59 -2.17 -21.07
N THR A 109 -29.82 -1.68 -21.27
CA THR A 109 -30.10 -0.38 -21.91
C THR A 109 -30.44 0.66 -20.85
N GLU A 110 -29.74 1.79 -20.88
CA GLU A 110 -29.94 2.91 -19.94
C GLU A 110 -30.22 4.20 -20.71
N PHE A 111 -31.33 4.87 -20.44
CA PHE A 111 -31.53 6.24 -20.89
C PHE A 111 -30.71 7.19 -20.02
N SER A 112 -29.86 8.02 -20.63
CA SER A 112 -28.89 8.85 -19.92
C SER A 112 -29.50 9.99 -19.09
N GLY A 113 -30.82 10.21 -19.18
CA GLY A 113 -31.55 11.26 -18.47
C GLY A 113 -31.68 12.57 -19.27
N ARG A 114 -31.17 12.61 -20.51
CA ARG A 114 -31.33 13.79 -21.38
C ARG A 114 -31.48 13.44 -22.86
N ARG A 115 -30.41 12.99 -23.50
CA ARG A 115 -30.32 12.93 -24.97
C ARG A 115 -29.70 11.65 -25.52
N GLY A 116 -29.27 10.75 -24.64
CA GLY A 116 -28.49 9.58 -25.02
C GLY A 116 -29.02 8.29 -24.41
N ILE A 117 -28.57 7.17 -24.95
CA ILE A 117 -28.86 5.83 -24.48
C ILE A 117 -27.55 5.05 -24.43
N HIS A 118 -27.23 4.47 -23.28
CA HIS A 118 -26.09 3.58 -23.14
C HIS A 118 -26.53 2.13 -23.33
N VAL A 119 -25.73 1.35 -24.06
CA VAL A 119 -25.85 -0.11 -24.12
C VAL A 119 -24.64 -0.74 -23.44
N TRP A 120 -24.88 -1.37 -22.29
CA TRP A 120 -23.86 -1.97 -21.44
C TRP A 120 -23.77 -3.48 -21.66
N ILE A 121 -22.57 -3.99 -21.90
CA ILE A 121 -22.25 -5.42 -21.91
C ILE A 121 -21.27 -5.68 -20.76
N ILE A 122 -21.73 -6.34 -19.70
CA ILE A 122 -20.98 -6.51 -18.45
C ILE A 122 -20.57 -7.97 -18.31
N PHE A 123 -19.39 -8.20 -17.73
CA PHE A 123 -18.78 -9.52 -17.59
C PHE A 123 -18.59 -9.91 -16.12
N LYS A 124 -18.64 -11.21 -15.82
CA LYS A 124 -18.47 -11.73 -14.46
C LYS A 124 -17.07 -11.50 -13.91
N THR A 125 -16.06 -11.66 -14.76
CA THR A 125 -14.65 -11.50 -14.41
C THR A 125 -14.02 -10.35 -15.17
N VAL A 126 -12.96 -9.76 -14.60
CA VAL A 126 -12.20 -8.73 -15.29
C VAL A 126 -11.26 -9.34 -16.33
N PHE A 127 -11.13 -8.71 -17.49
CA PHE A 127 -10.35 -9.20 -18.63
C PHE A 127 -9.55 -8.07 -19.28
N GLU A 128 -8.70 -8.39 -20.25
CA GLU A 128 -7.79 -7.40 -20.85
C GLU A 128 -8.53 -6.44 -21.79
N LYS A 129 -8.22 -5.15 -21.66
CA LYS A 129 -8.76 -4.07 -22.48
C LYS A 129 -8.61 -4.34 -23.98
N LYS A 130 -7.48 -4.92 -24.39
CA LYS A 130 -7.23 -5.33 -25.77
C LYS A 130 -8.28 -6.32 -26.30
N LEU A 131 -8.67 -7.31 -25.48
CA LEU A 131 -9.75 -8.23 -25.85
C LEU A 131 -11.10 -7.51 -25.90
N GLY A 132 -11.35 -6.58 -24.97
CA GLY A 132 -12.55 -5.73 -25.01
C GLY A 132 -12.67 -4.88 -26.27
N TYR A 133 -11.55 -4.30 -26.71
CA TYR A 133 -11.49 -3.54 -27.95
C TYR A 133 -11.75 -4.43 -29.17
N ARG A 134 -11.19 -5.66 -29.20
CA ARG A 134 -11.51 -6.64 -30.25
C ARG A 134 -13.00 -6.98 -30.27
N ILE A 135 -13.63 -7.20 -29.12
CA ILE A 135 -15.08 -7.43 -29.02
C ILE A 135 -15.86 -6.27 -29.61
N VAL A 136 -15.53 -5.02 -29.24
CA VAL A 136 -16.15 -3.82 -29.80
C VAL A 136 -16.02 -3.78 -31.32
N CYS A 137 -14.83 -4.02 -31.87
CA CYS A 137 -14.60 -4.03 -33.32
C CYS A 137 -15.39 -5.14 -34.04
N GLU A 138 -15.50 -6.34 -33.46
CA GLU A 138 -16.28 -7.42 -34.08
C GLU A 138 -17.79 -7.16 -34.03
N LEU A 139 -18.30 -6.55 -32.96
CA LEU A 139 -19.69 -6.12 -32.87
C LEU A 139 -20.02 -5.06 -33.94
N GLU A 140 -19.11 -4.12 -34.19
CA GLU A 140 -19.29 -3.12 -35.26
C GLU A 140 -19.29 -3.71 -36.66
N LYS A 141 -18.43 -4.70 -36.92
CA LYS A 141 -18.43 -5.39 -38.22
C LYS A 141 -19.75 -6.13 -38.48
N LYS A 142 -20.37 -6.64 -37.41
CA LYS A 142 -21.64 -7.38 -37.49
C LYS A 142 -22.86 -6.46 -37.51
N CYS A 143 -22.74 -5.24 -36.99
CA CYS A 143 -23.83 -4.27 -36.91
C CYS A 143 -23.51 -3.02 -37.73
N GLN A 144 -23.95 -3.02 -39.00
CA GLN A 144 -23.65 -1.95 -39.96
C GLN A 144 -23.98 -0.54 -39.43
N ILE A 145 -25.06 -0.39 -38.68
CA ILE A 145 -25.48 0.89 -38.08
C ILE A 145 -24.42 1.52 -37.17
N LEU A 146 -23.61 0.71 -36.47
CA LEU A 146 -22.53 1.22 -35.60
C LEU A 146 -21.35 1.80 -36.38
N SER A 147 -21.21 1.40 -37.64
CA SER A 147 -20.22 1.94 -38.56
C SER A 147 -20.73 3.21 -39.25
N GLU A 148 -22.01 3.23 -39.65
CA GLU A 148 -22.65 4.35 -40.35
C GLU A 148 -22.94 5.55 -39.45
N ILE A 149 -23.22 5.34 -38.17
CA ILE A 149 -23.53 6.41 -37.23
C ILE A 149 -22.38 7.43 -37.07
N LYS A 150 -21.14 7.05 -37.41
CA LYS A 150 -19.99 7.97 -37.41
C LYS A 150 -20.16 9.14 -38.37
N ASP A 151 -20.80 8.88 -39.51
CA ASP A 151 -20.99 9.85 -40.59
C ASP A 151 -22.42 10.45 -40.59
N ASN A 152 -23.23 10.12 -39.56
CA ASN A 152 -24.61 10.59 -39.42
C ASN A 152 -24.66 12.03 -38.89
N GLU A 153 -25.58 12.87 -39.41
CA GLU A 153 -25.70 14.28 -38.98
C GLU A 153 -26.51 14.48 -37.69
N GLU A 154 -27.36 13.50 -37.31
CA GLU A 154 -28.29 13.59 -36.17
C GLU A 154 -27.76 12.95 -34.89
N TRP A 155 -26.96 11.89 -34.99
CA TRP A 155 -26.54 11.05 -33.87
C TRP A 155 -25.02 10.85 -33.80
N GLU A 156 -24.55 10.49 -32.62
CA GLU A 156 -23.15 10.26 -32.29
C GLU A 156 -23.02 8.95 -31.50
N LEU A 157 -21.88 8.27 -31.64
CA LEU A 157 -21.55 7.05 -30.91
C LEU A 157 -20.14 7.12 -30.34
N ASP A 158 -20.07 7.09 -29.01
CA ASP A 158 -18.84 6.85 -28.27
C ASP A 158 -18.73 5.39 -27.83
N ARG A 159 -17.51 4.85 -27.88
CA ARG A 159 -17.24 3.44 -27.61
C ARG A 159 -16.27 3.29 -26.45
N PHE A 160 -16.55 2.30 -25.62
CA PHE A 160 -15.73 1.97 -24.47
C PHE A 160 -15.49 0.45 -24.48
N PRO A 161 -14.24 -0.03 -24.70
CA PRO A 161 -13.01 0.76 -24.85
C PRO A 161 -12.88 1.36 -26.26
N ALA A 162 -12.36 2.60 -26.32
CA ALA A 162 -12.07 3.30 -27.57
C ALA A 162 -10.76 2.86 -28.23
N THR A 163 -9.86 2.21 -27.47
CA THR A 163 -8.53 1.76 -27.93
C THR A 163 -8.17 0.43 -27.27
N ASP A 164 -7.21 -0.30 -27.83
CA ASP A 164 -6.69 -1.54 -27.26
C ASP A 164 -5.62 -1.34 -26.16
N THR A 165 -5.02 -0.14 -26.11
CA THR A 165 -3.90 0.19 -25.23
C THR A 165 -4.31 0.96 -23.97
N SER A 166 -3.61 0.70 -22.88
CA SER A 166 -3.67 1.45 -21.62
C SER A 166 -2.46 2.39 -21.42
N ARG A 167 -1.57 2.51 -22.41
CA ARG A 167 -0.32 3.27 -22.27
C ARG A 167 -0.62 4.76 -22.01
N GLY A 168 -0.08 5.30 -20.93
CA GLY A 168 -0.28 6.70 -20.52
C GLY A 168 -1.63 7.00 -19.85
N ASN A 169 -2.51 6.01 -19.65
CA ASN A 169 -3.82 6.21 -19.01
C ASN A 169 -3.97 5.36 -17.75
N ILE A 170 -3.98 6.03 -16.58
CA ILE A 170 -3.98 5.42 -15.24
C ILE A 170 -5.35 4.82 -14.86
N VAL A 171 -6.45 5.45 -15.29
CA VAL A 171 -7.81 5.11 -14.86
C VAL A 171 -8.73 4.69 -16.01
N GLY A 172 -8.39 5.00 -17.25
CA GLY A 172 -9.24 4.76 -18.42
C GLY A 172 -10.20 5.92 -18.71
N LYS A 173 -11.06 5.74 -19.72
CA LYS A 173 -12.17 6.69 -19.94
C LYS A 173 -13.28 6.43 -18.93
N GLN A 174 -14.02 7.47 -18.57
CA GLN A 174 -15.18 7.39 -17.69
C GLN A 174 -16.50 7.36 -18.47
N VAL A 175 -17.49 6.67 -17.91
CA VAL A 175 -18.91 6.75 -18.29
C VAL A 175 -19.71 7.03 -17.02
N LYS A 176 -20.78 7.82 -17.10
CA LYS A 176 -21.65 8.12 -15.95
C LYS A 176 -22.22 6.83 -15.35
N PHE A 177 -22.29 6.72 -14.03
CA PHE A 177 -23.01 5.62 -13.38
C PHE A 177 -24.50 5.65 -13.79
N PRO A 178 -25.14 4.47 -13.88
CA PRO A 178 -26.60 4.39 -13.97
C PRO A 178 -27.28 5.12 -12.80
N LEU A 179 -28.56 5.46 -13.00
CA LEU A 179 -29.42 6.12 -11.99
C LEU A 179 -28.92 7.47 -11.44
N SER A 180 -27.84 8.01 -12.02
CA SER A 180 -27.23 9.29 -11.68
C SER A 180 -28.01 10.46 -12.28
N CYS A 181 -28.08 11.56 -11.55
CA CYS A 181 -28.76 12.79 -11.96
C CYS A 181 -27.71 13.83 -12.39
N HIS A 182 -27.50 13.96 -13.70
CA HIS A 182 -26.58 14.97 -14.23
C HIS A 182 -27.18 16.37 -14.04
N VAL A 183 -26.39 17.38 -13.66
CA VAL A 183 -26.85 18.78 -13.45
C VAL A 183 -27.68 19.40 -14.59
N ALA A 184 -27.57 18.84 -15.79
CA ALA A 184 -28.21 19.32 -17.02
C ALA A 184 -29.28 18.36 -17.57
N GLY A 185 -29.71 17.38 -16.79
CA GLY A 185 -30.68 16.37 -17.18
C GLY A 185 -31.45 15.80 -15.98
N GLU A 186 -32.33 14.85 -16.27
CA GLU A 186 -33.11 14.10 -15.29
C GLU A 186 -32.30 12.87 -14.80
N ARG A 187 -32.88 12.12 -13.85
CA ARG A 187 -32.31 10.84 -13.40
C ARG A 187 -32.22 9.87 -14.59
N SER A 188 -31.05 9.27 -14.80
CA SER A 188 -30.95 8.19 -15.78
C SER A 188 -31.68 6.94 -15.30
N TYR A 189 -32.07 6.05 -16.21
CA TYR A 189 -32.72 4.80 -15.82
C TYR A 189 -32.54 3.69 -16.83
N ILE A 190 -32.55 2.48 -16.30
CA ILE A 190 -32.49 1.23 -17.05
C ILE A 190 -33.91 0.87 -17.49
N PHE A 191 -34.03 0.44 -18.74
CA PHE A 191 -35.29 -0.04 -19.32
C PHE A 191 -35.05 -1.33 -20.11
N GLN A 192 -36.13 -2.06 -20.39
CA GLN A 192 -36.14 -3.29 -21.20
C GLN A 192 -37.20 -3.15 -22.28
N GLY A 193 -36.94 -3.69 -23.48
CA GLY A 193 -37.86 -3.57 -24.61
C GLY A 193 -37.87 -2.16 -25.21
N GLU A 194 -39.05 -1.70 -25.66
CA GLU A 194 -39.22 -0.41 -26.31
C GLU A 194 -38.91 0.76 -25.38
N PHE A 195 -38.16 1.75 -25.87
CA PHE A 195 -37.89 2.96 -25.11
C PHE A 195 -39.16 3.79 -24.92
N GLN A 196 -39.49 4.07 -23.66
CA GLN A 196 -40.54 4.99 -23.27
C GLN A 196 -40.01 5.94 -22.21
N LYS A 197 -40.26 7.25 -22.39
CA LYS A 197 -39.86 8.25 -21.40
C LYS A 197 -40.71 8.06 -20.14
N LYS A 198 -40.07 7.87 -18.99
CA LYS A 198 -40.74 7.81 -17.68
C LYS A 198 -40.90 9.21 -17.10
N GLU A 199 -42.10 9.51 -16.63
CA GLU A 199 -42.40 10.76 -15.89
C GLU A 199 -42.01 10.67 -14.41
N ASP A 200 -42.17 9.48 -13.82
CA ASP A 200 -41.77 9.20 -12.45
C ASP A 200 -40.41 8.46 -12.41
N THR A 201 -39.45 9.10 -11.76
CA THR A 201 -38.08 8.59 -11.57
C THR A 201 -37.65 8.58 -10.10
N GLU A 202 -38.58 8.77 -9.17
CA GLU A 202 -38.26 8.92 -7.74
C GLU A 202 -39.11 8.06 -6.81
N SER A 203 -40.25 7.54 -7.28
CA SER A 203 -41.10 6.72 -6.42
C SER A 203 -40.46 5.39 -6.03
N GLU A 204 -40.96 4.81 -4.95
CA GLU A 204 -40.63 3.46 -4.53
C GLU A 204 -40.94 2.42 -5.62
N VAL A 205 -42.01 2.63 -6.40
CA VAL A 205 -42.40 1.74 -7.52
C VAL A 205 -41.34 1.80 -8.61
N PHE A 206 -40.90 2.99 -8.99
CA PHE A 206 -39.83 3.18 -9.96
C PHE A 206 -38.53 2.52 -9.50
N LEU A 207 -38.09 2.81 -8.27
CA LEU A 207 -36.83 2.27 -7.73
C LEU A 207 -36.86 0.74 -7.60
N ASN A 208 -37.98 0.16 -7.18
CA ASN A 208 -38.15 -1.30 -7.17
C ASN A 208 -38.09 -1.89 -8.58
N ALA A 209 -38.65 -1.21 -9.58
CA ALA A 209 -38.54 -1.66 -10.97
C ALA A 209 -37.08 -1.63 -11.46
N GLN A 210 -36.32 -0.57 -11.13
CA GLN A 210 -34.88 -0.50 -11.44
C GLN A 210 -34.09 -1.62 -10.75
N LEU A 211 -34.34 -1.82 -9.46
CA LEU A 211 -33.73 -2.89 -8.66
C LEU A 211 -34.05 -4.28 -9.24
N GLY A 212 -35.30 -4.50 -9.66
CA GLY A 212 -35.75 -5.74 -10.30
C GLY A 212 -34.98 -6.04 -11.58
N ILE A 213 -34.83 -5.05 -12.47
CA ILE A 213 -34.07 -5.20 -13.72
C ILE A 213 -32.60 -5.56 -13.43
N MET A 214 -31.96 -4.85 -12.49
CA MET A 214 -30.56 -5.10 -12.15
C MET A 214 -30.34 -6.45 -11.45
N LYS A 215 -31.25 -6.88 -10.56
CA LYS A 215 -31.19 -8.20 -9.91
C LYS A 215 -31.39 -9.34 -10.92
N ALA A 216 -32.22 -9.14 -11.94
CA ALA A 216 -32.46 -10.13 -12.99
C ALA A 216 -31.30 -10.23 -14.00
N TYR A 217 -30.46 -9.20 -14.11
CA TYR A 217 -29.36 -9.19 -15.06
C TYR A 217 -28.23 -10.15 -14.66
N MET A 218 -27.88 -11.04 -15.57
CA MET A 218 -26.76 -11.96 -15.41
C MET A 218 -25.58 -11.51 -16.27
N PRO A 219 -24.42 -11.13 -15.69
CA PRO A 219 -23.24 -10.78 -16.46
C PRO A 219 -22.75 -11.94 -17.33
N ASN A 220 -22.15 -11.60 -18.46
CA ASN A 220 -21.65 -12.55 -19.45
C ASN A 220 -20.35 -13.24 -18.98
N GLU A 221 -20.14 -14.47 -19.43
CA GLU A 221 -18.82 -15.12 -19.39
C GLU A 221 -17.99 -14.66 -20.61
N ILE A 222 -16.75 -14.25 -20.37
CA ILE A 222 -15.90 -13.68 -21.43
C ILE A 222 -15.63 -14.68 -22.56
N THR A 223 -15.39 -15.96 -22.23
CA THR A 223 -15.17 -17.03 -23.21
C THR A 223 -16.37 -17.30 -24.08
N GLU A 224 -17.57 -17.20 -23.52
CA GLU A 224 -18.80 -17.43 -24.26
C GLU A 224 -19.03 -16.34 -25.31
N VAL A 225 -18.85 -15.08 -24.93
CA VAL A 225 -18.96 -13.93 -25.85
C VAL A 225 -17.91 -14.01 -26.95
N VAL A 226 -16.67 -14.34 -26.58
CA VAL A 226 -15.57 -14.55 -27.53
C VAL A 226 -15.91 -15.65 -28.55
N ARG A 227 -16.44 -16.78 -28.09
CA ARG A 227 -16.87 -17.89 -28.95
C ARG A 227 -18.02 -17.47 -29.87
N LYS A 228 -19.04 -16.79 -29.34
CA LYS A 228 -20.19 -16.26 -30.09
C LYS A 228 -19.78 -15.28 -31.19
N LEU A 229 -18.72 -14.52 -30.94
CA LEU A 229 -18.16 -13.58 -31.91
C LEU A 229 -17.07 -14.18 -32.81
N ASN A 230 -16.77 -15.49 -32.69
CA ASN A 230 -15.68 -16.17 -33.40
C ASN A 230 -14.33 -15.45 -33.27
N ILE A 231 -14.06 -14.86 -32.10
CA ILE A 231 -12.80 -14.21 -31.81
C ILE A 231 -11.77 -15.29 -31.47
N ASP A 232 -10.70 -15.40 -32.24
CA ASP A 232 -9.62 -16.32 -31.93
C ASP A 232 -8.94 -15.92 -30.60
N THR A 233 -9.08 -16.80 -29.61
CA THR A 233 -8.53 -16.69 -28.25
C THR A 233 -7.80 -17.95 -27.82
N THR A 234 -7.16 -18.68 -28.75
CA THR A 234 -6.32 -19.87 -28.50
C THR A 234 -5.20 -19.72 -27.44
N TYR A 235 -5.15 -18.61 -26.70
CA TYR A 235 -4.22 -18.30 -25.62
C TYR A 235 -4.82 -18.09 -24.23
N ALA A 236 -6.14 -18.01 -24.10
CA ALA A 236 -6.76 -17.59 -22.85
C ALA A 236 -7.79 -18.61 -22.38
N GLU A 237 -7.34 -19.64 -21.65
CA GLU A 237 -7.86 -20.00 -20.32
C GLU A 237 -7.34 -21.35 -19.83
N THR A 238 -6.60 -21.31 -18.72
CA THR A 238 -6.68 -22.25 -17.60
C THR A 238 -5.83 -21.69 -16.46
N THR A 239 -6.34 -21.81 -15.25
CA THR A 239 -5.70 -21.52 -13.96
C THR A 239 -4.48 -22.42 -13.74
N LYS A 240 -3.39 -22.11 -14.45
CA LYS A 240 -2.07 -22.71 -14.31
C LYS A 240 -1.15 -21.79 -13.52
N LEU A 241 -0.28 -22.37 -12.69
CA LEU A 241 0.68 -21.62 -11.89
C LEU A 241 1.54 -20.75 -12.82
N LYS A 242 1.54 -19.42 -12.61
CA LYS A 242 2.27 -18.49 -13.49
C LYS A 242 3.79 -18.59 -13.32
N TYR A 243 4.22 -18.81 -12.08
CA TYR A 243 5.62 -18.86 -11.67
C TYR A 243 5.78 -19.94 -10.61
N ARG A 244 6.97 -20.51 -10.53
CA ARG A 244 7.33 -21.44 -9.46
C ARG A 244 8.57 -20.93 -8.71
N LYS A 245 8.52 -20.99 -7.37
CA LYS A 245 9.56 -20.45 -6.48
C LYS A 245 10.43 -21.59 -5.93
N TYR A 246 11.75 -21.43 -6.02
CA TYR A 246 12.71 -22.47 -5.65
C TYR A 246 13.85 -21.95 -4.79
N TRP A 247 14.47 -22.85 -4.02
CA TRP A 247 15.84 -22.75 -3.53
C TRP A 247 16.73 -23.69 -4.32
N LEU A 248 17.91 -23.21 -4.73
CA LEU A 248 18.94 -24.02 -5.36
C LEU A 248 19.93 -24.53 -4.29
N GLN A 249 20.14 -25.84 -4.21
CA GLN A 249 21.20 -26.44 -3.39
C GLN A 249 22.44 -26.73 -4.25
N GLY A 250 23.32 -25.75 -4.38
CA GLY A 250 24.57 -25.84 -5.17
C GLY A 250 24.63 -24.81 -6.30
N ASN A 251 25.71 -24.82 -7.08
CA ASN A 251 25.83 -24.03 -8.32
C ASN A 251 25.51 -24.92 -9.53
N ILE A 252 24.93 -24.33 -10.57
CA ILE A 252 24.73 -25.02 -11.85
C ILE A 252 25.95 -24.77 -12.73
N ASP A 253 26.67 -25.83 -13.09
CA ASP A 253 27.79 -25.75 -14.03
C ASP A 253 27.27 -25.72 -15.47
N VAL A 254 26.96 -24.51 -15.96
CA VAL A 254 26.46 -24.28 -17.32
C VAL A 254 27.00 -22.96 -17.86
N THR A 255 27.39 -22.95 -19.14
CA THR A 255 27.91 -21.74 -19.81
C THR A 255 26.79 -20.93 -20.44
N SER A 256 27.02 -19.63 -20.67
CA SER A 256 26.06 -18.75 -21.37
C SER A 256 25.68 -19.27 -22.77
N ASP A 257 26.62 -19.88 -23.50
CA ASP A 257 26.35 -20.49 -24.81
C ASP A 257 25.47 -21.74 -24.69
N GLN A 258 25.72 -22.61 -23.69
CA GLN A 258 24.85 -23.75 -23.42
C GLN A 258 23.44 -23.31 -23.02
N VAL A 259 23.31 -22.28 -22.18
CA VAL A 259 22.00 -21.72 -21.80
C VAL A 259 21.24 -21.25 -23.03
N ILE A 260 21.86 -20.44 -23.89
CA ILE A 260 21.21 -19.92 -25.09
C ILE A 260 20.83 -21.08 -26.01
N ASN A 261 21.72 -22.04 -26.25
CA ASN A 261 21.46 -23.17 -27.14
C ASN A 261 20.34 -24.08 -26.62
N ILE A 262 20.41 -24.50 -25.36
CA ILE A 262 19.45 -25.43 -24.74
C ILE A 262 18.07 -24.79 -24.63
N LEU A 263 17.98 -23.56 -24.11
CA LEU A 263 16.68 -22.90 -23.99
C LEU A 263 16.10 -22.57 -25.38
N SER A 264 16.93 -22.23 -26.37
CA SER A 264 16.49 -22.02 -27.77
C SER A 264 15.90 -23.26 -28.43
N GLU A 265 16.05 -24.45 -27.85
CA GLU A 265 15.30 -25.62 -28.32
C GLU A 265 13.78 -25.39 -28.19
N THR A 266 13.36 -24.65 -27.17
CA THR A 266 11.96 -24.23 -27.02
C THR A 266 11.67 -22.99 -27.86
N LYS A 267 10.56 -22.98 -28.57
CA LYS A 267 10.17 -21.89 -29.47
C LYS A 267 10.11 -20.53 -28.76
N VAL A 268 9.59 -20.48 -27.52
CA VAL A 268 9.47 -19.23 -26.77
C VAL A 268 10.83 -18.58 -26.45
N PHE A 269 11.81 -19.36 -25.99
CA PHE A 269 13.14 -18.83 -25.70
C PHE A 269 13.95 -18.58 -26.97
N ARG A 270 13.74 -19.36 -28.03
CA ARG A 270 14.34 -19.09 -29.35
C ARG A 270 13.95 -17.71 -29.87
N GLU A 271 12.66 -17.38 -29.81
CA GLU A 271 12.17 -16.07 -30.23
C GLU A 271 12.65 -14.94 -29.30
N ILE A 272 12.73 -15.17 -27.99
CA ILE A 272 13.32 -14.23 -27.03
C ILE A 272 14.77 -13.92 -27.42
N PHE A 273 15.62 -14.95 -27.58
CA PHE A 273 17.02 -14.75 -27.89
C PHE A 273 17.23 -14.17 -29.29
N GLN A 274 16.41 -14.52 -30.28
CA GLN A 274 16.44 -13.88 -31.59
C GLN A 274 16.12 -12.38 -31.52
N ARG A 275 15.07 -11.97 -30.77
CA ARG A 275 14.77 -10.55 -30.56
C ARG A 275 15.90 -9.83 -29.84
N MET A 276 16.48 -10.46 -28.82
CA MET A 276 17.60 -9.89 -28.08
C MET A 276 18.84 -9.74 -28.96
N GLN A 277 19.18 -10.72 -29.80
CA GLN A 277 20.28 -10.66 -30.77
C GLN A 277 20.10 -9.54 -31.79
N GLN A 278 18.87 -9.27 -32.20
CA GLN A 278 18.52 -8.19 -33.14
C GLN A 278 18.46 -6.79 -32.49
N GLY A 279 18.68 -6.68 -31.18
CA GLY A 279 18.55 -5.42 -30.46
C GLY A 279 17.11 -4.95 -30.24
N ASN A 280 16.13 -5.83 -30.45
CA ASN A 280 14.69 -5.54 -30.32
C ASN A 280 14.09 -6.13 -29.03
N SER A 281 14.90 -6.24 -27.96
CA SER A 281 14.49 -6.89 -26.72
C SER A 281 13.37 -6.13 -26.01
N LEU A 282 12.29 -6.82 -25.65
CA LEU A 282 11.24 -6.26 -24.81
C LEU A 282 11.68 -6.25 -23.34
N HIS A 283 11.11 -5.35 -22.53
CA HIS A 283 11.34 -5.37 -21.08
C HIS A 283 10.98 -6.74 -20.46
N GLN A 284 9.92 -7.36 -20.96
CA GLN A 284 9.49 -8.70 -20.55
C GLN A 284 10.50 -9.80 -20.90
N ASP A 285 11.19 -9.71 -22.05
CA ASP A 285 12.25 -10.65 -22.45
C ASP A 285 13.37 -10.66 -21.40
N TRP A 286 13.78 -9.46 -20.98
CA TRP A 286 14.80 -9.27 -19.96
C TRP A 286 14.36 -9.86 -18.60
N LEU A 287 13.13 -9.63 -18.18
CA LEU A 287 12.59 -10.17 -16.92
C LEU A 287 12.43 -11.69 -16.93
N VAL A 288 12.11 -12.29 -18.08
CA VAL A 288 11.99 -13.75 -18.23
C VAL A 288 13.35 -14.41 -18.13
N ILE A 289 14.39 -13.87 -18.79
CA ILE A 289 15.76 -14.35 -18.66
C ILE A 289 16.26 -14.18 -17.21
N LEU A 290 15.99 -13.02 -16.60
CA LEU A 290 16.32 -12.78 -15.19
C LEU A 290 15.66 -13.80 -14.26
N GLY A 291 14.33 -13.93 -14.31
CA GLY A 291 13.60 -14.85 -13.45
C GLY A 291 13.98 -16.32 -13.66
N THR A 292 14.38 -16.69 -14.88
CA THR A 292 14.81 -18.06 -15.21
C THR A 292 16.20 -18.37 -14.67
N LEU A 293 17.14 -17.44 -14.76
CA LEU A 293 18.57 -17.70 -14.52
C LEU A 293 19.13 -17.10 -13.22
N TYR A 294 18.43 -16.17 -12.56
CA TYR A 294 18.94 -15.49 -11.37
C TYR A 294 19.32 -16.45 -10.23
N LEU A 295 18.63 -17.58 -10.13
CA LEU A 295 18.87 -18.58 -9.08
C LEU A 295 20.00 -19.56 -9.42
N CYS A 296 20.60 -19.49 -10.61
CA CYS A 296 21.58 -20.50 -11.07
C CYS A 296 22.95 -20.39 -10.38
N ASP A 297 23.30 -19.21 -9.89
CA ASP A 297 24.55 -18.93 -9.19
C ASP A 297 24.37 -17.75 -8.21
N ALA A 298 25.15 -17.75 -7.12
CA ALA A 298 24.97 -16.80 -6.01
C ALA A 298 25.25 -15.33 -6.38
N ASP A 299 26.07 -15.11 -7.41
CA ASP A 299 26.57 -13.79 -7.81
C ASP A 299 25.92 -13.28 -9.11
N ALA A 300 24.90 -13.99 -9.62
CA ALA A 300 24.22 -13.70 -10.88
C ALA A 300 25.16 -13.56 -12.09
N VAL A 301 26.30 -14.27 -12.06
CA VAL A 301 27.33 -14.29 -13.11
C VAL A 301 26.75 -14.88 -14.38
N LEU A 302 26.03 -15.99 -14.31
CA LEU A 302 25.50 -16.68 -15.48
C LEU A 302 24.51 -15.82 -16.25
N VAL A 303 23.56 -15.21 -15.53
CA VAL A 303 22.55 -14.34 -16.14
C VAL A 303 23.17 -13.06 -16.71
N THR A 304 24.20 -12.53 -16.05
CA THR A 304 24.97 -11.38 -16.56
C THR A 304 25.71 -11.74 -17.84
N ASP A 305 26.36 -12.91 -17.89
CA ASP A 305 27.07 -13.41 -19.05
C ASP A 305 26.15 -13.69 -20.23
N VAL A 306 24.93 -14.18 -19.98
CA VAL A 306 23.89 -14.32 -21.01
C VAL A 306 23.49 -12.94 -21.55
N PHE A 307 23.22 -11.95 -20.69
CA PHE A 307 22.88 -10.60 -21.15
C PHE A 307 24.00 -9.94 -21.96
N ARG A 308 25.26 -10.20 -21.61
CA ARG A 308 26.43 -9.67 -22.33
C ARG A 308 26.50 -10.11 -23.80
N ARG A 309 25.79 -11.17 -24.19
CA ARG A 309 25.77 -11.67 -25.58
C ARG A 309 24.89 -10.84 -26.52
N PHE A 310 24.14 -9.85 -26.04
CA PHE A 310 23.19 -9.10 -26.85
C PHE A 310 23.59 -7.62 -27.03
N PRO A 311 23.32 -7.01 -28.20
CA PRO A 311 23.79 -5.66 -28.55
C PRO A 311 23.31 -4.53 -27.65
N ASN A 312 22.23 -4.73 -26.88
CA ASN A 312 21.68 -3.73 -25.95
C ASN A 312 22.28 -3.81 -24.53
N TYR A 313 23.35 -4.56 -24.33
CA TYR A 313 23.97 -4.72 -23.03
C TYR A 313 24.63 -3.41 -22.54
N ASP A 314 24.12 -2.90 -21.43
CA ASP A 314 24.72 -1.82 -20.65
C ASP A 314 25.09 -2.39 -19.28
N GLU A 315 26.39 -2.49 -19.02
CA GLU A 315 26.92 -3.13 -17.82
C GLU A 315 26.35 -2.50 -16.53
N ARG A 316 26.41 -1.18 -16.40
CA ARG A 316 25.95 -0.46 -15.21
C ARG A 316 24.45 -0.63 -14.97
N LYS A 317 23.65 -0.50 -16.03
CA LYS A 317 22.19 -0.68 -15.94
C LYS A 317 21.82 -2.13 -15.64
N THR A 318 22.51 -3.09 -16.26
CA THR A 318 22.24 -4.52 -16.07
C THR A 318 22.54 -4.95 -14.64
N PHE A 319 23.71 -4.58 -14.10
CA PHE A 319 24.04 -4.82 -12.69
C PHE A 319 23.03 -4.18 -11.73
N SER A 320 22.71 -2.89 -11.94
CA SER A 320 21.73 -2.19 -11.09
C SER A 320 20.35 -2.84 -11.13
N ASN A 321 19.90 -3.31 -12.30
CA ASN A 321 18.60 -3.96 -12.44
C ASN A 321 18.58 -5.36 -11.83
N ILE A 322 19.66 -6.15 -11.98
CA ILE A 322 19.79 -7.47 -11.35
C ILE A 322 19.76 -7.33 -9.82
N GLU A 323 20.49 -6.37 -9.26
CA GLU A 323 20.52 -6.11 -7.83
C GLU A 323 19.13 -5.71 -7.28
N LYS A 324 18.44 -4.82 -8.00
CA LYS A 324 17.11 -4.33 -7.62
C LYS A 324 16.02 -5.40 -7.74
N LEU A 325 16.05 -6.20 -8.80
CA LEU A 325 14.92 -7.02 -9.23
C LEU A 325 15.13 -8.53 -9.02
N GLY A 326 16.37 -9.03 -9.01
CA GLY A 326 16.66 -10.47 -9.05
C GLY A 326 15.89 -11.31 -8.02
N LYS A 327 15.85 -10.84 -6.76
CA LYS A 327 15.15 -11.54 -5.66
C LYS A 327 13.61 -11.52 -5.75
N SER A 328 13.05 -10.77 -6.69
CA SER A 328 11.62 -10.55 -6.84
C SER A 328 11.01 -11.35 -8.00
N TYR A 329 11.84 -11.89 -8.90
CA TYR A 329 11.41 -12.65 -10.07
C TYR A 329 11.77 -14.12 -9.93
N PHE A 330 10.86 -14.97 -10.41
CA PHE A 330 10.98 -16.42 -10.31
C PHE A 330 10.76 -17.06 -11.68
N PRO A 331 11.25 -18.29 -11.91
CA PRO A 331 11.05 -18.98 -13.17
C PRO A 331 9.56 -19.10 -13.53
N ALA A 332 9.20 -18.56 -14.69
CA ALA A 332 7.87 -18.65 -15.26
C ALA A 332 7.62 -20.06 -15.84
N THR A 333 6.40 -20.57 -15.71
CA THR A 333 6.01 -21.83 -16.35
C THR A 333 5.88 -21.65 -17.86
N PHE A 334 6.12 -22.69 -18.65
CA PHE A 334 5.96 -22.62 -20.10
C PHE A 334 4.53 -22.29 -20.50
N GLY A 335 3.52 -22.83 -19.82
CA GLY A 335 2.12 -22.47 -20.03
C GLY A 335 1.87 -20.97 -19.85
N TYR A 336 2.58 -20.33 -18.92
CA TYR A 336 2.53 -18.88 -18.77
C TYR A 336 3.36 -18.13 -19.81
N LEU A 337 4.60 -18.58 -20.10
CA LEU A 337 5.50 -17.97 -21.08
C LEU A 337 4.89 -17.96 -22.48
N TYR A 338 4.47 -19.11 -22.99
CA TYR A 338 3.84 -19.23 -24.31
C TYR A 338 2.57 -18.37 -24.40
N ARG A 339 1.82 -18.23 -23.29
CA ARG A 339 0.67 -17.31 -23.21
C ARG A 339 1.05 -15.83 -23.31
N ILE A 340 2.01 -15.36 -22.51
CA ILE A 340 2.39 -13.94 -22.50
C ILE A 340 3.13 -13.49 -23.75
N TYR A 341 3.67 -14.44 -24.52
CA TYR A 341 4.29 -14.19 -25.81
C TYR A 341 3.36 -14.45 -27.01
N GLY A 342 2.17 -15.02 -26.79
CA GLY A 342 1.24 -15.36 -27.86
C GLY A 342 1.79 -16.40 -28.83
N ILE A 343 2.51 -17.41 -28.31
CA ILE A 343 3.14 -18.51 -29.08
C ILE A 343 2.50 -19.85 -28.73
N THR A 344 2.15 -20.66 -29.72
CA THR A 344 1.37 -21.90 -29.47
C THR A 344 2.27 -22.87 -28.74
N LEU A 345 1.81 -23.42 -27.61
CA LEU A 345 2.59 -24.37 -26.82
C LEU A 345 2.94 -25.59 -27.67
N GLU A 346 4.23 -25.96 -27.69
CA GLU A 346 4.71 -27.13 -28.41
C GLU A 346 4.23 -28.42 -27.73
N GLU A 347 3.88 -29.43 -28.53
CA GLU A 347 3.28 -30.70 -28.04
C GLU A 347 4.18 -31.44 -27.01
N ASN A 348 5.50 -31.24 -27.09
CA ASN A 348 6.49 -31.91 -26.26
C ASN A 348 6.89 -31.12 -25.00
N ILE A 349 6.24 -29.99 -24.72
CA ILE A 349 6.57 -29.12 -23.59
C ILE A 349 5.49 -29.24 -22.51
N ASP A 350 5.90 -29.58 -21.28
CA ASP A 350 5.00 -29.58 -20.14
C ASP A 350 4.64 -28.13 -19.76
N PRO A 351 3.34 -27.74 -19.81
CA PRO A 351 2.90 -26.39 -19.49
C PRO A 351 3.20 -25.96 -18.05
N GLU A 352 3.40 -26.90 -17.12
CA GLU A 352 3.71 -26.62 -15.72
C GLU A 352 5.23 -26.58 -15.44
N GLU A 353 6.06 -27.04 -16.37
CA GLU A 353 7.52 -26.96 -16.33
C GLU A 353 7.98 -25.51 -16.56
N THR A 354 9.12 -25.10 -16.00
CA THR A 354 9.71 -23.77 -16.25
C THR A 354 10.96 -23.89 -17.14
N GLY A 355 11.40 -22.79 -17.75
CA GLY A 355 12.66 -22.76 -18.49
C GLY A 355 13.86 -23.27 -17.67
N LEU A 356 13.87 -23.01 -16.36
CA LEU A 356 14.91 -23.51 -15.45
C LEU A 356 14.86 -25.05 -15.30
N HIS A 357 13.67 -25.65 -15.24
CA HIS A 357 13.54 -27.12 -15.19
C HIS A 357 14.06 -27.73 -16.48
N TYR A 358 13.66 -27.14 -17.61
CA TYR A 358 14.08 -27.60 -18.93
C TYR A 358 15.60 -27.54 -19.08
N LEU A 359 16.22 -26.42 -18.69
CA LEU A 359 17.67 -26.24 -18.70
C LEU A 359 18.37 -27.32 -17.87
N LEU A 360 17.97 -27.51 -16.61
CA LEU A 360 18.56 -28.50 -15.71
C LEU A 360 18.42 -29.93 -16.22
N ARG A 361 17.23 -30.28 -16.71
CA ARG A 361 16.94 -31.59 -17.30
C ARG A 361 17.84 -31.88 -18.50
N ARG A 362 18.07 -30.88 -19.36
CA ARG A 362 18.95 -31.01 -20.53
C ARG A 362 20.43 -31.02 -20.19
N CYS A 363 20.83 -30.37 -19.09
CA CYS A 363 22.19 -30.43 -18.55
C CYS A 363 22.48 -31.73 -17.78
N GLY A 364 21.52 -32.65 -17.64
CA GLY A 364 21.71 -33.91 -16.91
C GLY A 364 21.82 -33.73 -15.39
N VAL A 365 21.28 -32.63 -14.85
CA VAL A 365 21.35 -32.30 -13.42
C VAL A 365 20.13 -32.87 -12.68
N GLU A 366 20.37 -33.56 -11.56
CA GLU A 366 19.33 -34.20 -10.73
C GLU A 366 18.26 -33.20 -10.24
N PRO A 367 16.95 -33.52 -10.30
CA PRO A 367 15.86 -32.64 -9.88
C PRO A 367 15.93 -32.17 -8.41
N ASN A 368 16.64 -32.93 -7.57
CA ASN A 368 16.68 -32.79 -6.12
C ASN A 368 17.36 -31.49 -5.66
N ILE A 369 18.05 -30.78 -6.58
CA ILE A 369 18.70 -29.50 -6.30
C ILE A 369 17.70 -28.33 -6.19
N LEU A 370 16.48 -28.49 -6.71
CA LEU A 370 15.42 -27.48 -6.65
C LEU A 370 14.42 -27.83 -5.54
N GLN A 371 14.53 -27.18 -4.39
CA GLN A 371 13.50 -27.27 -3.36
C GLN A 371 12.41 -26.21 -3.59
N GLN A 372 11.17 -26.65 -3.76
CA GLN A 372 10.03 -25.75 -3.89
C GLN A 372 9.81 -24.98 -2.57
N ILE A 373 9.64 -23.66 -2.66
CA ILE A 373 9.26 -22.85 -1.51
C ILE A 373 7.79 -23.15 -1.20
N GLU A 374 7.54 -23.87 -0.10
CA GLU A 374 6.18 -24.03 0.44
C GLU A 374 5.55 -22.65 0.66
N ASN A 375 4.26 -22.51 0.31
CA ASN A 375 3.47 -21.34 0.70
C ASN A 375 3.58 -21.18 2.22
N THR A 376 4.14 -20.05 2.67
CA THR A 376 4.27 -19.72 4.10
C THR A 376 2.90 -19.77 4.76
N ASN A 377 2.68 -20.77 5.60
CA ASN A 377 1.53 -20.87 6.48
C ASN A 377 1.68 -19.82 7.60
N GLU A 378 0.67 -18.98 7.82
CA GLU A 378 0.65 -17.93 8.86
C GLU A 378 1.07 -18.48 10.23
N LYS A 379 0.58 -19.67 10.60
CA LYS A 379 0.95 -20.32 11.86
C LYS A 379 2.43 -20.69 11.92
N LYS A 380 3.04 -21.11 10.80
CA LYS A 380 4.48 -21.40 10.75
C LYS A 380 5.30 -20.12 11.00
N THR A 381 4.85 -18.99 10.46
CA THR A 381 5.53 -17.69 10.59
C THR A 381 5.44 -17.09 12.00
N ILE A 382 4.29 -17.26 12.69
CA ILE A 382 4.07 -16.72 14.05
C ILE A 382 4.89 -17.49 15.09
N TYR A 383 4.92 -18.82 14.98
CA TYR A 383 5.53 -19.67 16.00
C TYR A 383 7.06 -19.82 15.84
N ASP A 384 7.62 -19.47 14.68
CA ASP A 384 9.07 -19.48 14.42
C ASP A 384 9.78 -18.24 15.02
N ILE A 385 10.65 -18.49 15.99
CA ILE A 385 11.37 -17.45 16.71
C ILE A 385 12.47 -16.79 15.86
N SER A 386 13.05 -17.53 14.92
CA SER A 386 14.08 -17.02 14.01
C SER A 386 13.48 -15.97 13.06
N ILE A 387 12.23 -16.20 12.63
CA ILE A 387 11.48 -15.20 11.87
C ILE A 387 11.17 -13.98 12.73
N THR A 388 10.76 -14.17 13.99
CA THR A 388 10.53 -13.05 14.92
C THR A 388 11.80 -12.22 15.12
N ALA A 389 12.96 -12.84 15.30
CA ALA A 389 14.24 -12.15 15.41
C ALA A 389 14.57 -11.33 14.16
N LYS A 390 14.30 -11.87 12.97
CA LYS A 390 14.46 -11.15 11.70
C LYS A 390 13.51 -9.96 11.58
N LYS A 391 12.26 -10.11 12.00
CA LYS A 391 11.28 -9.01 12.03
C LYS A 391 11.70 -7.90 12.98
N GLU A 392 12.14 -8.26 14.18
CA GLU A 392 12.63 -7.33 15.21
C GLU A 392 13.90 -6.59 14.79
N LYS A 393 14.79 -7.27 14.05
CA LYS A 393 15.96 -6.66 13.42
C LYS A 393 15.53 -5.52 12.50
N ASN A 394 14.62 -5.77 11.55
CA ASN A 394 14.13 -4.72 10.66
C ASN A 394 13.37 -3.62 11.42
N TYR A 395 12.52 -3.99 12.37
CA TYR A 395 11.74 -3.03 13.15
C TYR A 395 12.64 -2.04 13.91
N LEU A 396 13.77 -2.48 14.48
CA LEU A 396 14.75 -1.60 15.14
C LEU A 396 15.28 -0.49 14.20
N LYS A 397 15.43 -0.78 12.91
CA LYS A 397 15.87 0.19 11.89
C LYS A 397 14.74 1.05 11.32
N GLU A 398 13.48 0.70 11.56
CA GLU A 398 12.32 1.46 11.06
C GLU A 398 11.68 2.35 12.13
N ASN A 399 11.85 2.00 13.41
CA ASN A 399 11.20 2.67 14.52
C ASN A 399 11.72 4.10 14.78
N ASP A 400 10.95 4.89 15.52
CA ASP A 400 11.22 6.31 15.80
C ASP A 400 12.40 6.57 16.74
N GLU A 401 12.89 5.53 17.40
CA GLU A 401 14.05 5.57 18.31
C GLU A 401 15.40 5.53 17.58
N VAL A 402 16.49 5.63 18.34
CA VAL A 402 17.84 5.37 17.83
C VAL A 402 17.94 3.88 17.51
N ALA A 403 18.36 3.54 16.29
CA ALA A 403 18.70 2.18 15.92
C ALA A 403 19.99 1.76 16.64
N ASP A 404 19.87 1.36 17.91
CA ASP A 404 21.01 1.12 18.78
C ASP A 404 21.92 -0.01 18.25
N VAL A 405 23.20 0.30 18.04
CA VAL A 405 24.19 -0.60 17.42
C VAL A 405 24.46 -1.80 18.31
N TYR A 406 24.47 -1.61 19.63
CA TYR A 406 24.71 -2.70 20.57
C TYR A 406 23.55 -3.72 20.50
N ILE A 407 22.30 -3.25 20.50
CA ILE A 407 21.12 -4.11 20.34
C ILE A 407 21.14 -4.82 18.98
N TRP A 408 21.44 -4.09 17.90
CA TRP A 408 21.54 -4.66 16.55
C TRP A 408 22.60 -5.76 16.45
N ASN A 409 23.80 -5.52 16.99
CA ASN A 409 24.88 -6.50 16.98
C ASN A 409 24.52 -7.75 17.79
N GLN A 410 23.83 -7.59 18.92
CA GLN A 410 23.29 -8.73 19.66
C GLN A 410 22.30 -9.55 18.82
N LEU A 411 21.37 -8.90 18.11
CA LEU A 411 20.42 -9.57 17.21
C LEU A 411 21.12 -10.31 16.07
N CYS A 412 22.19 -9.72 15.50
CA CYS A 412 22.96 -10.35 14.42
C CYS A 412 23.79 -11.55 14.88
N ASN A 413 24.18 -11.58 16.15
CA ASN A 413 25.06 -12.61 16.70
C ASN A 413 24.31 -13.80 17.33
N LEU A 414 22.97 -13.78 17.34
CA LEU A 414 22.15 -14.90 17.83
C LEU A 414 22.49 -16.20 17.12
N LYS A 415 22.60 -17.28 17.90
CA LYS A 415 22.88 -18.64 17.43
C LYS A 415 21.66 -19.55 17.64
N ASN A 416 21.69 -20.73 17.05
CA ASN A 416 20.63 -21.73 17.21
C ASN A 416 20.38 -22.12 18.68
N TYR A 417 21.41 -22.09 19.52
CA TYR A 417 21.27 -22.29 20.97
C TYR A 417 20.41 -21.20 21.63
N ASP A 418 20.58 -19.93 21.24
CA ASP A 418 19.78 -18.82 21.78
C ASP A 418 18.30 -18.98 21.39
N PHE A 419 18.04 -19.36 20.14
CA PHE A 419 16.67 -19.60 19.66
C PHE A 419 15.98 -20.72 20.42
N ARG A 420 16.65 -21.86 20.63
CA ARG A 420 16.10 -22.96 21.46
C ARG A 420 15.81 -22.50 22.88
N PHE A 421 16.74 -21.78 23.50
CA PHE A 421 16.54 -21.25 24.84
C PHE A 421 15.34 -20.28 24.92
N TYR A 422 15.14 -19.44 23.91
CA TYR A 422 13.98 -18.56 23.85
C TYR A 422 12.67 -19.32 23.59
N GLU A 423 12.68 -20.37 22.77
CA GLU A 423 11.53 -21.24 22.54
C GLU A 423 11.11 -21.99 23.81
N ASP A 424 12.06 -22.58 24.53
CA ASP A 424 11.80 -23.26 25.80
C ASP A 424 11.19 -22.30 26.83
N LEU A 425 11.74 -21.09 26.92
CA LEU A 425 11.22 -20.04 27.80
C LEU A 425 9.78 -19.65 27.43
N ILE A 426 9.48 -19.49 26.14
CA ILE A 426 8.12 -19.15 25.69
C ILE A 426 7.15 -20.30 25.97
N LYS A 427 7.58 -21.54 25.74
CA LYS A 427 6.78 -22.73 26.05
C LYS A 427 6.48 -22.83 27.55
N ASP A 428 7.46 -22.55 28.39
CA ASP A 428 7.28 -22.50 29.85
C ASP A 428 6.24 -21.43 30.25
N ILE A 429 6.26 -20.28 29.59
CA ILE A 429 5.25 -19.22 29.78
C ILE A 429 3.86 -19.71 29.35
N GLU A 430 3.73 -20.32 28.18
CA GLU A 430 2.46 -20.88 27.69
C GLU A 430 1.88 -21.94 28.64
N GLU A 431 2.74 -22.76 29.24
CA GLU A 431 2.37 -23.79 30.22
C GLU A 431 2.01 -23.20 31.61
N GLY A 432 2.28 -21.91 31.84
CA GLY A 432 1.97 -21.21 33.08
C GLY A 432 3.02 -21.42 34.19
N LYS A 433 4.26 -21.77 33.83
CA LYS A 433 5.35 -21.87 34.80
C LYS A 433 5.73 -20.49 35.32
N ARG A 434 5.97 -20.38 36.64
CA ARG A 434 6.42 -19.13 37.25
C ARG A 434 7.88 -18.87 36.88
N ILE A 435 8.08 -17.90 35.99
CA ILE A 435 9.41 -17.50 35.53
C ILE A 435 9.76 -16.14 36.12
N GLN A 436 10.88 -16.06 36.82
CA GLN A 436 11.40 -14.78 37.29
C GLN A 436 12.09 -14.03 36.14
N PHE A 437 11.29 -13.30 35.36
CA PHE A 437 11.79 -12.45 34.27
C PHE A 437 11.77 -10.98 34.71
N THR A 438 12.94 -10.32 34.65
CA THR A 438 13.11 -8.93 35.08
C THR A 438 13.74 -8.12 33.94
N PRO A 439 13.13 -6.98 33.56
CA PRO A 439 13.67 -6.15 32.49
C PRO A 439 15.11 -5.67 32.78
N LYS A 440 16.03 -5.84 31.84
CA LYS A 440 17.46 -5.49 31.97
C LYS A 440 18.00 -4.92 30.66
N ASN A 441 18.96 -4.01 30.77
CA ASN A 441 19.74 -3.49 29.64
C ASN A 441 18.93 -2.78 28.53
N PHE A 442 17.67 -2.42 28.78
CA PHE A 442 16.90 -1.54 27.89
C PHE A 442 17.49 -0.13 27.86
N LYS A 443 17.22 0.61 26.77
CA LYS A 443 17.69 1.98 26.56
C LYS A 443 16.51 2.94 26.58
N ILE A 444 16.72 4.13 27.15
CA ILE A 444 15.75 5.23 27.13
C ILE A 444 16.34 6.39 26.32
N PHE A 445 15.55 6.93 25.41
CA PHE A 445 15.88 8.12 24.62
C PHE A 445 14.84 9.21 24.88
N SER A 446 15.27 10.47 24.90
CA SER A 446 14.36 11.62 25.02
C SER A 446 14.18 12.25 23.65
N ARG A 447 12.93 12.37 23.20
CA ARG A 447 12.52 13.05 21.97
C ARG A 447 11.88 14.39 22.34
N ILE A 448 12.52 15.48 21.94
CA ILE A 448 11.95 16.83 22.06
C ILE A 448 11.05 17.05 20.83
N GLU A 449 9.78 17.39 21.06
CA GLU A 449 8.81 17.73 20.00
C GLU A 449 8.51 19.23 19.94
N SER A 450 8.63 19.92 21.08
CA SER A 450 8.51 21.37 21.23
C SER A 450 9.14 21.79 22.57
N GLU A 451 9.21 23.09 22.84
CA GLU A 451 9.68 23.63 24.13
C GLU A 451 8.96 23.02 25.34
N GLU A 452 7.67 22.71 25.19
CA GLU A 452 6.82 22.20 26.26
C GLU A 452 6.70 20.67 26.27
N LYS A 453 7.18 19.97 25.22
CA LYS A 453 6.87 18.55 25.01
C LYS A 453 8.10 17.69 24.75
N THR A 454 8.38 16.81 25.70
CA THR A 454 9.41 15.77 25.59
C THR A 454 8.81 14.38 25.80
N ARG A 455 9.07 13.44 24.89
CA ARG A 455 8.66 12.03 25.00
C ARG A 455 9.82 11.13 25.39
N LYS A 456 9.54 10.11 26.20
CA LYS A 456 10.49 9.02 26.50
C LYS A 456 10.26 7.85 25.55
N LEU A 457 11.26 7.52 24.74
CA LEU A 457 11.28 6.36 23.85
C LEU A 457 12.11 5.23 24.46
N VAL A 458 11.72 3.98 24.22
CA VAL A 458 12.32 2.81 24.88
C VAL A 458 12.70 1.75 23.86
N ALA A 459 13.99 1.38 23.83
CA ALA A 459 14.47 0.23 23.07
C ALA A 459 14.80 -0.93 24.01
N LEU A 460 14.09 -2.06 23.86
CA LEU A 460 14.38 -3.28 24.62
C LEU A 460 15.66 -3.97 24.14
N SER A 461 16.30 -4.71 25.06
CA SER A 461 17.42 -5.59 24.72
C SER A 461 17.03 -6.67 23.71
N ALA A 462 18.00 -7.24 22.98
CA ALA A 462 17.76 -8.20 21.90
C ALA A 462 16.89 -9.40 22.33
N LYS A 463 17.18 -9.98 23.50
CA LYS A 463 16.41 -11.08 24.08
C LYS A 463 14.96 -10.67 24.37
N GLU A 464 14.79 -9.55 25.05
CA GLU A 464 13.48 -9.10 25.51
C GLU A 464 12.54 -8.77 24.36
N ARG A 465 13.02 -8.04 23.34
CA ARG A 465 12.20 -7.73 22.16
C ARG A 465 11.70 -9.00 21.45
N ILE A 466 12.55 -10.01 21.28
CA ILE A 466 12.15 -11.26 20.62
C ILE A 466 11.06 -11.96 21.42
N ILE A 467 11.26 -12.13 22.73
CA ILE A 467 10.32 -12.84 23.59
C ILE A 467 8.99 -12.10 23.67
N THR A 468 9.00 -10.80 24.00
CA THR A 468 7.76 -10.04 24.18
C THR A 468 6.96 -9.92 22.89
N THR A 469 7.65 -9.74 21.75
CA THR A 469 6.97 -9.65 20.46
C THR A 469 6.44 -10.99 20.02
N ASN A 470 7.19 -12.10 20.16
CA ASN A 470 6.67 -13.41 19.81
C ASN A 470 5.43 -13.76 20.65
N LEU A 471 5.49 -13.50 21.96
CA LEU A 471 4.36 -13.69 22.87
C LEU A 471 3.15 -12.83 22.50
N ALA A 472 3.34 -11.56 22.14
CA ALA A 472 2.25 -10.70 21.69
C ALA A 472 1.63 -11.20 20.37
N LEU A 473 2.43 -11.68 19.43
CA LEU A 473 1.94 -12.25 18.17
C LEU A 473 1.14 -13.54 18.41
N ARG A 474 1.63 -14.44 19.26
CA ARG A 474 0.92 -15.67 19.67
C ARG A 474 -0.36 -15.35 20.43
N LEU A 475 -0.32 -14.34 21.30
CA LEU A 475 -1.50 -13.87 22.02
C LEU A 475 -2.60 -13.47 21.02
N CYS A 476 -2.29 -12.59 20.05
CA CYS A 476 -3.24 -12.15 19.03
C CYS A 476 -3.80 -13.31 18.19
N ASP A 477 -2.97 -14.28 17.81
CA ASP A 477 -3.40 -15.50 17.09
C ASP A 477 -4.38 -16.33 17.93
N LEU A 478 -4.06 -16.57 19.21
CA LEU A 478 -4.87 -17.41 20.10
C LEU A 478 -6.25 -16.80 20.40
N ILE A 479 -6.33 -15.49 20.56
CA ILE A 479 -7.60 -14.80 20.80
C ILE A 479 -8.34 -14.45 19.51
N ASN A 480 -7.71 -14.67 18.35
CA ASN A 480 -8.21 -14.29 17.02
C ASN A 480 -8.62 -12.80 16.94
N GLU A 481 -7.83 -11.92 17.56
CA GLU A 481 -8.13 -10.49 17.63
C GLU A 481 -7.55 -9.76 16.42
N SER A 482 -8.37 -8.89 15.85
CA SER A 482 -7.97 -7.88 14.88
C SER A 482 -8.64 -6.56 15.23
N TRP A 483 -7.91 -5.45 15.14
CA TRP A 483 -8.47 -4.11 15.36
C TRP A 483 -8.86 -3.43 14.07
N LYS A 484 -9.73 -2.43 14.15
CA LYS A 484 -10.24 -1.65 13.00
C LYS A 484 -9.40 -0.41 12.68
N SER A 485 -8.37 -0.10 13.47
CA SER A 485 -7.48 1.03 13.22
C SER A 485 -6.49 0.75 12.10
N PHE A 486 -6.12 1.79 11.34
CA PHE A 486 -5.16 1.70 10.25
C PHE A 486 -3.71 1.52 10.73
N SER A 487 -3.43 1.79 12.01
CA SER A 487 -2.08 1.72 12.59
C SER A 487 -1.71 0.31 13.05
N TYR A 488 -0.40 0.04 12.99
CA TYR A 488 0.26 -1.15 13.55
C TYR A 488 -0.37 -2.51 13.21
N HIS A 489 -1.17 -2.64 12.16
CA HIS A 489 -1.71 -3.94 11.74
C HIS A 489 -0.59 -4.98 11.55
N ILE A 490 -0.76 -6.15 12.18
CA ILE A 490 0.23 -7.22 12.16
C ILE A 490 0.34 -7.83 10.77
N SER A 491 1.57 -7.99 10.29
CA SER A 491 1.90 -8.69 9.06
C SER A 491 2.25 -10.16 9.37
N TYR A 492 1.22 -10.99 9.53
CA TYR A 492 1.37 -12.40 9.92
C TYR A 492 2.21 -13.21 8.94
N THR A 493 2.02 -13.02 7.63
CA THR A 493 2.72 -13.76 6.56
C THR A 493 4.09 -13.21 6.18
N SER A 494 4.43 -11.98 6.59
CA SER A 494 5.73 -11.39 6.23
C SER A 494 6.86 -12.06 6.99
N ASN A 495 7.98 -12.33 6.31
CA ASN A 495 9.22 -12.80 6.95
C ASN A 495 10.18 -11.65 7.30
N LYS A 496 9.74 -10.39 7.12
CA LYS A 496 10.58 -9.19 7.28
C LYS A 496 9.99 -8.17 8.22
N TYR A 497 8.68 -8.01 8.24
CA TYR A 497 8.02 -6.90 8.93
C TYR A 497 7.08 -7.42 10.00
N ILE A 498 7.06 -6.75 11.15
CA ILE A 498 6.06 -7.01 12.21
C ILE A 498 4.72 -6.41 11.79
N PHE A 499 4.75 -5.17 11.28
CA PHE A 499 3.56 -4.39 10.92
C PHE A 499 3.52 -4.10 9.42
N TYR A 500 2.34 -3.74 8.90
CA TYR A 500 2.27 -3.06 7.61
C TYR A 500 3.03 -1.73 7.67
N HIS A 501 3.56 -1.32 6.51
CA HIS A 501 4.38 -0.13 6.43
C HIS A 501 3.55 1.12 6.77
N TRP A 502 4.01 1.89 7.77
CA TRP A 502 3.25 2.99 8.37
C TRP A 502 2.80 4.05 7.35
N TYR A 503 3.61 4.34 6.33
CA TYR A 503 3.28 5.33 5.30
C TYR A 503 2.06 4.90 4.47
N SER A 504 1.97 3.61 4.12
CA SER A 504 0.82 3.08 3.38
C SER A 504 -0.42 3.05 4.25
N SER A 505 -0.27 2.69 5.53
CA SER A 505 -1.33 2.71 6.53
C SER A 505 -1.89 4.11 6.77
N TRP A 506 -1.03 5.10 6.98
CA TRP A 506 -1.44 6.49 7.19
C TRP A 506 -2.14 7.07 5.96
N ARG A 507 -1.57 6.84 4.78
CA ARG A 507 -2.22 7.27 3.53
C ARG A 507 -3.62 6.67 3.40
N ARG A 508 -3.78 5.37 3.68
CA ARG A 508 -5.09 4.72 3.66
C ARG A 508 -6.05 5.34 4.68
N TYR A 509 -5.58 5.72 5.86
CA TYR A 509 -6.38 6.46 6.84
C TYR A 509 -6.89 7.79 6.28
N LEU A 510 -6.00 8.60 5.68
CA LEU A 510 -6.39 9.86 5.05
C LEU A 510 -7.32 9.66 3.84
N ASP A 511 -7.07 8.67 2.99
CA ASP A 511 -7.88 8.39 1.80
C ASP A 511 -9.36 8.14 2.18
N TYR A 512 -9.62 7.51 3.33
CA TYR A 512 -10.99 7.28 3.84
C TYR A 512 -11.62 8.56 4.39
N ILE A 513 -10.84 9.46 4.99
CA ILE A 513 -11.31 10.79 5.42
C ILE A 513 -11.64 11.64 4.18
N HIS A 514 -10.81 11.59 3.14
CA HIS A 514 -11.04 12.29 1.87
C HIS A 514 -12.38 11.92 1.21
N VAL A 515 -12.89 10.69 1.41
CA VAL A 515 -14.24 10.32 0.94
C VAL A 515 -15.30 11.28 1.46
N PHE A 516 -15.22 11.68 2.74
CA PHE A 516 -16.19 12.59 3.35
C PHE A 516 -15.90 14.05 3.04
N MET A 517 -14.62 14.40 2.96
CA MET A 517 -14.18 15.80 2.81
C MET A 517 -14.24 16.31 1.36
N ASP A 518 -13.99 15.44 0.38
CA ASP A 518 -13.85 15.82 -1.03
C ASP A 518 -15.04 15.41 -1.91
N VAL A 519 -15.87 14.45 -1.47
CA VAL A 519 -17.04 14.01 -2.23
C VAL A 519 -18.25 14.86 -1.82
N PRO A 520 -18.89 15.58 -2.77
CA PRO A 520 -19.93 16.55 -2.45
C PRO A 520 -21.19 15.93 -1.84
N PHE A 521 -21.41 14.63 -2.00
CA PHE A 521 -22.60 13.93 -1.49
C PHE A 521 -22.55 13.66 0.02
N MET A 522 -21.43 13.96 0.68
CA MET A 522 -21.22 13.77 2.11
C MET A 522 -21.33 15.07 2.90
N ASP A 523 -21.60 16.20 2.25
CA ASP A 523 -21.58 17.55 2.82
C ASP A 523 -22.47 17.75 4.06
N ASN A 524 -23.56 16.99 4.16
CA ASN A 524 -24.50 17.05 5.26
C ASN A 524 -24.13 16.18 6.47
N TYR A 525 -23.11 15.33 6.38
CA TYR A 525 -22.62 14.54 7.51
C TYR A 525 -22.01 15.45 8.55
N GLU A 526 -22.06 15.02 9.81
CA GLU A 526 -21.40 15.70 10.92
C GLU A 526 -20.05 15.04 11.22
N VAL A 527 -19.06 15.85 11.60
CA VAL A 527 -17.70 15.41 11.91
C VAL A 527 -17.23 15.93 13.26
N PHE A 528 -16.55 15.05 14.00
CA PHE A 528 -15.80 15.41 15.19
C PHE A 528 -14.51 14.59 15.27
N TYR A 529 -13.56 15.10 16.04
CA TYR A 529 -12.25 14.51 16.21
C TYR A 529 -11.90 14.35 17.69
N ILE A 530 -11.26 13.24 18.04
CA ILE A 530 -10.81 12.92 19.40
C ILE A 530 -9.33 12.52 19.35
N ASP A 531 -8.55 13.09 20.26
CA ASP A 531 -7.13 12.77 20.52
C ASP A 531 -6.95 12.51 22.02
N LEU A 532 -6.15 11.50 22.37
CA LEU A 532 -5.92 11.11 23.76
C LEU A 532 -4.61 11.72 24.28
N LYS A 533 -4.66 12.40 25.42
CA LYS A 533 -3.51 13.06 26.03
C LYS A 533 -2.55 12.02 26.62
N GLY A 534 -1.36 11.92 26.05
CA GLY A 534 -0.30 11.04 26.56
C GLY A 534 -0.72 9.57 26.52
N PHE A 535 -1.41 9.13 25.46
CA PHE A 535 -2.06 7.83 25.34
C PHE A 535 -1.27 6.67 25.96
N TYR A 536 -0.04 6.41 25.48
CA TYR A 536 0.80 5.32 25.97
C TYR A 536 1.15 5.41 27.46
N ASP A 537 1.28 6.62 28.01
CA ASP A 537 1.66 6.83 29.41
C ASP A 537 0.50 6.55 30.38
N HIS A 538 -0.74 6.47 29.88
CA HIS A 538 -1.95 6.29 30.70
C HIS A 538 -2.59 4.90 30.59
N ILE A 539 -2.08 4.01 29.72
CA ILE A 539 -2.63 2.66 29.59
C ILE A 539 -2.29 1.83 30.84
N ASP A 540 -3.30 1.48 31.63
CA ASP A 540 -3.14 0.47 32.68
C ASP A 540 -3.20 -0.95 32.08
N PHE A 541 -2.06 -1.61 31.94
CA PHE A 541 -1.98 -2.99 31.40
C PHE A 541 -2.86 -3.99 32.17
N LEU A 542 -3.06 -3.81 33.48
CA LEU A 542 -3.98 -4.66 34.24
C LEU A 542 -5.43 -4.44 33.81
N ALA A 543 -5.83 -3.21 33.51
CA ALA A 543 -7.14 -2.91 32.94
C ALA A 543 -7.29 -3.53 31.55
N VAL A 544 -6.21 -3.54 30.74
CA VAL A 544 -6.20 -4.26 29.46
C VAL A 544 -6.47 -5.75 29.68
N LEU A 545 -5.70 -6.44 30.52
CA LEU A 545 -5.91 -7.86 30.81
C LEU A 545 -7.35 -8.16 31.23
N ARG A 546 -7.89 -7.38 32.18
CA ARG A 546 -9.28 -7.53 32.66
C ARG A 546 -10.29 -7.36 31.55
N SER A 547 -10.05 -6.44 30.63
CA SER A 547 -10.96 -6.22 29.50
C SER A 547 -11.06 -7.44 28.59
N PHE A 548 -10.06 -8.33 28.53
CA PHE A 548 -10.05 -9.53 27.69
C PHE A 548 -10.35 -10.85 28.41
N GLU A 549 -10.57 -10.85 29.74
CA GLU A 549 -10.72 -12.10 30.52
C GLU A 549 -11.76 -13.09 29.98
N ASP A 550 -12.81 -12.59 29.33
CA ASP A 550 -13.91 -13.36 28.76
C ASP A 550 -13.52 -14.22 27.55
N VAL A 551 -12.46 -13.84 26.82
CA VAL A 551 -12.02 -14.51 25.58
C VAL A 551 -10.71 -15.27 25.72
N LEU A 552 -10.09 -15.27 26.91
CA LEU A 552 -8.79 -15.91 27.12
C LEU A 552 -8.92 -17.39 27.44
N ASP A 553 -8.37 -18.23 26.58
CA ASP A 553 -8.05 -19.61 26.93
C ASP A 553 -6.89 -19.68 27.94
N LYS A 554 -6.58 -20.88 28.43
CA LYS A 554 -5.51 -21.08 29.43
C LYS A 554 -4.14 -20.57 28.94
N LYS A 555 -3.79 -20.82 27.67
CA LYS A 555 -2.48 -20.43 27.12
C LYS A 555 -2.41 -18.93 26.93
N ALA A 556 -3.43 -18.34 26.30
CA ALA A 556 -3.57 -16.91 26.09
C ALA A 556 -3.51 -16.15 27.42
N ARG A 557 -4.22 -16.64 28.45
CA ARG A 557 -4.19 -16.07 29.80
C ARG A 557 -2.78 -16.06 30.39
N ASN A 558 -2.04 -17.17 30.28
CA ASN A 558 -0.67 -17.24 30.81
C ASN A 558 0.26 -16.25 30.11
N ILE A 559 0.19 -16.15 28.79
CA ILE A 559 0.96 -15.18 28.00
C ILE A 559 0.63 -13.75 28.43
N PHE A 560 -0.66 -13.43 28.54
CA PHE A 560 -1.13 -12.08 28.87
C PHE A 560 -0.68 -11.67 30.28
N VAL A 561 -0.78 -12.58 31.26
CA VAL A 561 -0.28 -12.36 32.63
C VAL A 561 1.22 -12.09 32.61
N PHE A 562 2.01 -12.88 31.88
CA PHE A 562 3.45 -12.66 31.76
C PHE A 562 3.77 -11.27 31.18
N LEU A 563 3.12 -10.88 30.08
CA LEU A 563 3.33 -9.57 29.46
C LEU A 563 2.94 -8.42 30.40
N THR A 564 1.88 -8.61 31.19
CA THR A 564 1.42 -7.64 32.19
C THR A 564 2.46 -7.45 33.30
N GLU A 565 2.95 -8.55 33.88
CA GLU A 565 3.98 -8.51 34.93
C GLU A 565 5.30 -7.95 34.41
N TYR A 566 5.67 -8.29 33.17
CA TYR A 566 6.84 -7.74 32.52
C TYR A 566 6.73 -6.22 32.33
N ASN A 567 5.60 -5.75 31.79
CA ASN A 567 5.35 -4.33 31.57
C ASN A 567 5.34 -3.55 32.89
N ASP A 568 4.67 -4.04 33.93
CA ASP A 568 4.67 -3.43 35.26
C ASP A 568 6.10 -3.20 35.78
N LYS A 569 6.94 -4.25 35.74
CA LYS A 569 8.35 -4.14 36.16
C LYS A 569 9.15 -3.17 35.30
N LEU A 570 8.84 -3.07 34.01
CA LEU A 570 9.54 -2.19 33.08
C LEU A 570 9.15 -0.72 33.32
N MET A 571 7.85 -0.44 33.42
CA MET A 571 7.34 0.91 33.66
C MET A 571 7.80 1.47 35.01
N LYS A 572 7.81 0.65 36.07
CA LYS A 572 8.38 1.02 37.37
C LYS A 572 9.83 1.49 37.28
N LYS A 573 10.62 0.92 36.37
CA LYS A 573 12.01 1.35 36.15
C LYS A 573 12.13 2.60 35.28
N ILE A 574 11.19 2.85 34.38
CA ILE A 574 11.19 4.01 33.47
C ILE A 574 10.60 5.27 34.13
N GLN A 575 9.60 5.09 34.99
CA GLN A 575 8.77 6.13 35.60
C GLN A 575 8.95 6.22 37.13
N ASN A 576 10.11 5.83 37.66
CA ASN A 576 10.45 5.99 39.09
C ASN A 576 9.40 5.38 40.05
N GLY A 577 8.97 4.16 39.79
CA GLY A 577 8.07 3.39 40.64
C GLY A 577 6.61 3.36 40.19
N ASP A 578 6.22 4.17 39.21
CA ASP A 578 4.87 4.08 38.62
C ASP A 578 4.78 2.89 37.64
N ARG A 579 3.66 2.18 37.71
CA ARG A 579 3.35 1.02 36.87
C ARG A 579 2.48 1.36 35.66
N ILE A 580 1.81 2.51 35.67
CA ILE A 580 0.83 2.87 34.65
C ILE A 580 1.57 3.24 33.36
N GLY A 581 0.99 2.83 32.24
CA GLY A 581 1.49 3.07 30.90
C GLY A 581 2.13 1.84 30.27
N VAL A 582 2.53 2.03 29.01
CA VAL A 582 3.26 1.07 28.19
C VAL A 582 4.42 1.80 27.51
N PRO A 583 5.57 1.14 27.31
CA PRO A 583 6.73 1.82 26.74
C PRO A 583 6.47 2.24 25.29
N GLN A 584 6.82 3.48 24.93
CA GLN A 584 6.76 3.95 23.55
C GLN A 584 8.00 3.46 22.79
N GLY A 585 7.82 2.53 21.87
CA GLY A 585 8.92 1.96 21.07
C GLY A 585 8.73 0.47 20.80
N PRO A 586 8.66 -0.41 21.82
CA PRO A 586 8.62 -1.85 21.63
C PRO A 586 7.35 -2.33 20.90
N ALA A 587 7.49 -3.32 20.02
CA ALA A 587 6.37 -3.79 19.18
C ALA A 587 5.21 -4.38 20.00
N TYR A 588 5.51 -5.16 21.05
CA TYR A 588 4.47 -5.71 21.94
C TYR A 588 3.59 -4.61 22.56
N ALA A 589 4.17 -3.48 22.94
CA ALA A 589 3.43 -2.37 23.54
C ALA A 589 2.52 -1.68 22.52
N ARG A 590 2.94 -1.58 21.25
CA ARG A 590 2.08 -1.08 20.15
C ARG A 590 0.87 -2.00 19.95
N ILE A 591 1.10 -3.31 19.89
CA ILE A 591 0.04 -4.32 19.72
C ILE A 591 -0.99 -4.21 20.85
N ILE A 592 -0.54 -4.19 22.10
CA ILE A 592 -1.43 -4.12 23.27
C ILE A 592 -2.21 -2.82 23.33
N ALA A 593 -1.57 -1.69 22.99
CA ALA A 593 -2.25 -0.40 22.93
C ALA A 593 -3.38 -0.39 21.89
N GLU A 594 -3.13 -0.95 20.70
CA GLU A 594 -4.16 -1.07 19.65
C GLU A 594 -5.31 -1.98 20.07
N MET A 595 -5.01 -3.16 20.61
CA MET A 595 -6.02 -4.09 21.12
C MET A 595 -6.92 -3.44 22.18
N PHE A 596 -6.33 -2.74 23.13
CA PHE A 596 -7.07 -2.12 24.22
C PHE A 596 -8.00 -1.01 23.72
N LEU A 597 -7.46 -0.09 22.91
CA LEU A 597 -8.23 1.05 22.43
C LEU A 597 -9.36 0.62 21.49
N ASP A 598 -9.13 -0.40 20.66
CA ASP A 598 -10.19 -0.96 19.81
C ASP A 598 -11.31 -1.60 20.63
N LYS A 599 -10.97 -2.38 21.67
CA LYS A 599 -11.97 -3.00 22.56
C LYS A 599 -12.79 -1.95 23.32
N LEU A 600 -12.13 -0.93 23.86
CA LEU A 600 -12.79 0.18 24.54
C LEU A 600 -13.72 0.95 23.61
N LEU A 601 -13.24 1.35 22.44
CA LEU A 601 -14.02 2.10 21.47
C LEU A 601 -15.24 1.30 20.99
N ASN A 602 -15.05 0.01 20.65
CA ASN A 602 -16.16 -0.86 20.27
C ASN A 602 -17.20 -1.03 21.41
N SER A 603 -16.78 -0.98 22.68
CA SER A 603 -17.71 -1.06 23.82
C SER A 603 -18.66 0.15 23.91
N VAL A 604 -18.17 1.35 23.57
CA VAL A 604 -18.99 2.56 23.51
C VAL A 604 -19.88 2.52 22.27
N LEU A 605 -19.30 2.23 21.10
CA LEU A 605 -20.03 2.22 19.83
C LEU A 605 -21.18 1.20 19.80
N LYS A 606 -21.11 0.11 20.57
CA LYS A 606 -22.21 -0.87 20.71
C LYS A 606 -23.47 -0.30 21.36
N LYS A 607 -23.38 0.85 22.06
CA LYS A 607 -24.54 1.54 22.65
C LYS A 607 -25.34 2.35 21.61
N PHE A 608 -24.80 2.51 20.40
CA PHE A 608 -25.36 3.36 19.35
C PHE A 608 -25.62 2.55 18.07
N ASP A 609 -26.39 3.14 17.14
CA ASP A 609 -26.62 2.59 15.82
C ASP A 609 -25.35 2.71 14.95
N GLN A 610 -24.59 1.61 14.86
CA GLN A 610 -23.31 1.58 14.17
C GLN A 610 -23.43 1.79 12.65
N GLU A 611 -24.60 1.57 12.03
CA GLU A 611 -24.78 1.84 10.60
C GLU A 611 -24.74 3.34 10.27
N LYS A 612 -24.91 4.19 11.28
CA LYS A 612 -24.92 5.65 11.13
C LYS A 612 -23.58 6.32 11.48
N ILE A 613 -22.59 5.54 11.93
CA ILE A 613 -21.32 6.04 12.45
C ILE A 613 -20.16 5.45 11.66
N TYR A 614 -19.30 6.31 11.14
CA TYR A 614 -18.07 5.95 10.45
C TYR A 614 -16.88 6.42 11.28
N VAL A 615 -16.04 5.48 11.71
CA VAL A 615 -14.90 5.77 12.60
C VAL A 615 -13.61 5.39 11.91
N TYR A 616 -12.71 6.36 11.79
CA TYR A 616 -11.37 6.15 11.26
C TYR A 616 -10.36 6.51 12.33
N ARG A 617 -9.46 5.58 12.62
CA ARG A 617 -8.48 5.71 13.69
C ARG A 617 -7.08 5.40 13.21
N TYR A 618 -6.10 6.21 13.59
CA TYR A 618 -4.67 5.91 13.51
C TYR A 618 -4.06 6.12 14.90
N VAL A 619 -3.83 5.04 15.64
CA VAL A 619 -3.41 5.09 17.05
C VAL A 619 -4.44 5.87 17.88
N ASP A 620 -4.07 7.00 18.46
CA ASP A 620 -4.92 7.87 19.28
C ASP A 620 -5.66 8.93 18.47
N ASP A 621 -5.29 9.17 17.21
CA ASP A 621 -5.99 10.06 16.30
C ASP A 621 -7.29 9.40 15.81
N MET A 622 -8.45 9.95 16.18
CA MET A 622 -9.76 9.42 15.79
C MET A 622 -10.63 10.48 15.13
N VAL A 623 -11.09 10.20 13.91
CA VAL A 623 -12.09 11.00 13.20
C VAL A 623 -13.39 10.21 13.11
N PHE A 624 -14.49 10.88 13.43
CA PHE A 624 -15.84 10.31 13.36
C PHE A 624 -16.66 11.10 12.35
N PHE A 625 -17.35 10.38 11.46
CA PHE A 625 -18.37 10.93 10.59
C PHE A 625 -19.72 10.30 10.92
N CYS A 626 -20.74 11.11 11.11
CA CYS A 626 -22.07 10.68 11.51
C CYS A 626 -23.11 11.11 10.48
N ARG A 627 -24.08 10.24 10.19
CA ARG A 627 -25.21 10.59 9.33
C ARG A 627 -26.00 11.75 9.94
N PRO A 628 -26.65 12.62 9.12
CA PRO A 628 -27.40 13.78 9.62
C PRO A 628 -28.59 13.43 10.52
N ASP A 629 -29.08 12.19 10.47
CA ASP A 629 -30.18 11.66 11.27
C ASP A 629 -29.71 10.91 12.53
N PHE A 630 -28.46 11.10 12.93
CA PHE A 630 -27.85 10.56 14.13
C PHE A 630 -27.44 11.69 15.07
N ASP A 631 -27.63 11.51 16.38
CA ASP A 631 -27.18 12.46 17.40
C ASP A 631 -25.67 12.32 17.63
N SER A 632 -24.89 12.97 16.75
CA SER A 632 -23.43 12.90 16.81
C SER A 632 -22.86 13.62 18.03
N ARG A 633 -23.59 14.61 18.58
CA ARG A 633 -23.18 15.34 19.78
C ARG A 633 -23.28 14.46 21.02
N MET A 634 -24.34 13.67 21.16
CA MET A 634 -24.47 12.68 22.24
C MET A 634 -23.32 11.66 22.20
N LEU A 635 -22.95 11.16 21.02
CA LEU A 635 -21.82 10.24 20.88
C LEU A 635 -20.49 10.91 21.27
N PHE A 636 -20.26 12.15 20.83
CA PHE A 636 -19.08 12.91 21.20
C PHE A 636 -18.99 13.09 22.72
N ASP A 637 -20.05 13.55 23.37
CA ASP A 637 -20.09 13.80 24.82
C ASP A 637 -19.93 12.49 25.63
N GLU A 638 -20.50 11.36 25.15
CA GLU A 638 -20.28 10.03 25.73
C GLU A 638 -18.81 9.60 25.62
N LEU A 639 -18.15 9.80 24.46
CA LEU A 639 -16.73 9.46 24.31
C LEU A 639 -15.82 10.36 25.16
N MET A 640 -16.11 11.67 25.22
CA MET A 640 -15.40 12.65 26.03
C MET A 640 -15.47 12.33 27.52
N SER A 641 -16.57 11.74 27.99
CA SER A 641 -16.73 11.30 29.39
C SER A 641 -16.21 9.89 29.64
N PHE A 642 -16.37 8.96 28.69
CA PHE A 642 -15.96 7.56 28.84
C PHE A 642 -14.45 7.38 28.94
N PHE A 643 -13.66 8.02 28.06
CA PHE A 643 -12.21 7.82 28.05
C PHE A 643 -11.55 8.18 29.39
N PRO A 644 -11.85 9.35 30.02
CA PRO A 644 -11.32 9.67 31.34
C PRO A 644 -11.74 8.68 32.43
N LEU A 645 -12.98 8.14 32.37
CA LEU A 645 -13.47 7.15 33.34
C LEU A 645 -12.68 5.84 33.32
N VAL A 646 -12.16 5.44 32.16
CA VAL A 646 -11.30 4.25 32.01
C VAL A 646 -9.81 4.57 32.14
N GLY A 647 -9.46 5.77 32.60
CA GLY A 647 -8.09 6.19 32.84
C GLY A 647 -7.34 6.68 31.61
N LEU A 648 -8.03 7.03 30.52
CA LEU A 648 -7.44 7.61 29.31
C LEU A 648 -7.87 9.08 29.16
N PRO A 649 -7.04 10.05 29.57
CA PRO A 649 -7.41 11.46 29.48
C PRO A 649 -7.55 11.91 28.03
N VAL A 650 -8.57 12.71 27.75
CA VAL A 650 -8.76 13.31 26.42
C VAL A 650 -7.96 14.60 26.31
N ASN A 651 -7.39 14.85 25.14
CA ASN A 651 -6.70 16.09 24.83
C ASN A 651 -7.71 17.17 24.42
N LEU A 652 -8.10 18.01 25.37
CA LEU A 652 -9.11 19.07 25.16
C LEU A 652 -8.68 20.15 24.15
N ASN A 653 -7.38 20.32 23.91
CA ASN A 653 -6.89 21.30 22.93
C ASN A 653 -7.03 20.83 21.50
N LYS A 654 -7.04 19.50 21.29
CA LYS A 654 -7.12 18.89 19.96
C LYS A 654 -8.49 18.29 19.66
N SER A 655 -9.15 17.73 20.68
CA SER A 655 -10.44 17.09 20.52
C SER A 655 -11.52 18.15 20.35
N LYS A 656 -12.27 18.06 19.25
CA LYS A 656 -13.22 19.09 18.85
C LYS A 656 -14.41 18.50 18.10
N TYR A 657 -15.59 19.01 18.44
CA TYR A 657 -16.80 18.84 17.65
C TYR A 657 -16.88 19.95 16.60
N TYR A 658 -16.88 19.60 15.32
CA TYR A 658 -16.91 20.59 14.24
C TYR A 658 -18.32 20.83 13.69
N GLY A 659 -19.21 19.84 13.76
CA GLY A 659 -20.55 19.92 13.17
C GLY A 659 -20.56 19.46 11.71
N LYS A 660 -21.42 20.05 10.87
CA LYS A 660 -21.60 19.59 9.48
C LYS A 660 -20.39 19.89 8.60
N ILE A 661 -20.09 18.98 7.68
CA ILE A 661 -18.97 19.11 6.74
C ILE A 661 -19.11 20.37 5.85
N CYS A 662 -20.33 20.71 5.45
CA CYS A 662 -20.61 21.92 4.65
C CYS A 662 -20.25 23.23 5.36
N ASP A 663 -20.24 23.23 6.69
CA ASP A 663 -20.03 24.42 7.52
C ASP A 663 -18.55 24.60 7.93
N LEU A 664 -17.68 23.64 7.58
CA LEU A 664 -16.26 23.67 7.95
C LEU A 664 -15.50 24.80 7.25
N SER A 665 -14.75 25.57 8.03
CA SER A 665 -13.75 26.51 7.51
C SER A 665 -12.57 25.79 6.86
N GLY A 666 -11.83 26.48 5.98
CA GLY A 666 -10.62 25.93 5.34
C GLY A 666 -9.59 25.41 6.35
N ASN A 667 -9.39 26.12 7.46
CA ASN A 667 -8.47 25.71 8.52
C ASN A 667 -8.94 24.44 9.24
N GLU A 668 -10.24 24.27 9.47
CA GLU A 668 -10.78 23.06 10.09
C GLU A 668 -10.65 21.84 9.16
N LYS A 669 -10.82 22.04 7.85
CA LYS A 669 -10.55 20.99 6.87
C LYS A 669 -9.08 20.56 6.89
N VAL A 670 -8.16 21.52 6.93
CA VAL A 670 -6.70 21.26 7.05
C VAL A 670 -6.36 20.49 8.33
N GLN A 671 -6.99 20.83 9.46
CA GLN A 671 -6.80 20.13 10.73
C GLN A 671 -7.27 18.67 10.66
N ILE A 672 -8.46 18.41 10.11
CA ILE A 672 -9.02 17.04 9.97
C ILE A 672 -8.19 16.20 8.99
N LEU A 673 -7.71 16.81 7.90
CA LEU A 673 -6.91 16.13 6.87
C LEU A 673 -5.41 16.04 7.23
N HIS A 674 -4.98 16.64 8.33
CA HIS A 674 -3.57 16.73 8.73
C HIS A 674 -2.66 17.28 7.61
N THR A 675 -3.17 18.20 6.78
CA THR A 675 -2.47 18.69 5.57
C THR A 675 -1.13 19.35 5.90
N ASP A 676 -1.01 20.01 7.05
CA ASP A 676 0.23 20.67 7.49
C ASP A 676 1.29 19.71 8.06
N SER A 677 0.92 18.46 8.33
CA SER A 677 1.78 17.52 9.07
C SER A 677 2.61 16.62 8.17
N PHE A 678 2.14 16.31 6.95
CA PHE A 678 2.73 15.27 6.11
C PHE A 678 2.49 15.52 4.61
N ASN A 679 3.55 15.89 3.89
CA ASN A 679 3.43 16.30 2.49
C ASN A 679 3.70 15.14 1.54
N TYR A 680 2.62 14.62 0.93
CA TYR A 680 2.61 13.50 -0.02
C TYR A 680 3.05 13.91 -1.44
N ASP A 681 3.22 15.21 -1.69
CA ASP A 681 3.40 15.78 -3.03
C ASP A 681 4.79 15.55 -3.64
N LEU A 682 5.79 15.24 -2.80
CA LEU A 682 7.20 15.07 -3.21
C LEU A 682 7.62 13.62 -3.50
N ILE A 683 6.70 12.64 -3.34
CA ILE A 683 7.03 11.22 -3.44
C ILE A 683 6.60 10.66 -4.79
N GLU A 684 7.59 10.25 -5.60
CA GLU A 684 7.41 9.45 -6.81
C GLU A 684 7.13 8.00 -6.42
N ASN A 685 5.89 7.73 -6.10
CA ASN A 685 5.44 6.36 -5.83
C ASN A 685 4.76 5.79 -7.07
N ASP A 686 4.48 4.49 -7.05
CA ASP A 686 3.81 3.83 -8.17
C ASP A 686 2.55 4.58 -8.62
N TYR A 687 1.88 5.37 -7.74
CA TYR A 687 0.63 6.14 -7.93
C TYR A 687 0.77 7.44 -8.72
N THR A 688 1.94 8.09 -8.73
CA THR A 688 2.15 9.32 -9.49
C THR A 688 2.49 9.08 -10.95
N GLY A 689 2.78 7.83 -11.33
CA GLY A 689 3.39 7.54 -12.63
C GLY A 689 4.81 8.11 -12.73
N TYR A 690 5.43 7.97 -13.90
CA TYR A 690 6.66 8.69 -14.22
C TYR A 690 6.32 10.16 -14.40
N LEU A 691 6.74 11.01 -13.46
CA LEU A 691 6.54 12.46 -13.56
C LEU A 691 7.50 13.03 -14.61
N LEU A 692 6.99 13.85 -15.53
CA LEU A 692 7.84 14.59 -16.45
C LEU A 692 8.68 15.61 -15.66
N GLU A 693 9.87 15.96 -16.17
CA GLU A 693 10.79 16.90 -15.50
C GLU A 693 10.15 18.26 -15.20
N GLU A 694 9.23 18.73 -16.05
CA GLU A 694 8.48 19.97 -15.81
C GLU A 694 7.46 19.85 -14.68
N GLU A 695 6.80 18.70 -14.55
CA GLU A 695 5.85 18.41 -13.46
C GLU A 695 6.57 18.28 -12.11
N LYS A 696 7.75 17.64 -12.11
CA LYS A 696 8.63 17.57 -10.93
C LYS A 696 9.04 18.97 -10.47
N LYS A 697 9.46 19.83 -11.41
CA LYS A 697 9.83 21.22 -11.13
C LYS A 697 8.65 22.05 -10.62
N SER A 698 7.46 21.88 -11.19
CA SER A 698 6.26 22.58 -10.74
C SER A 698 5.85 22.18 -9.32
N LYS A 699 5.75 20.87 -9.04
CA LYS A 699 5.41 20.35 -7.71
C LYS A 699 6.43 20.74 -6.65
N LEU A 700 7.71 20.66 -7.00
CA LEU A 700 8.78 21.10 -6.10
C LEU A 700 8.66 22.61 -5.82
N LYS A 701 8.42 23.44 -6.83
CA LYS A 701 8.26 24.88 -6.67
C LYS A 701 7.05 25.23 -5.80
N GLU A 702 5.92 24.57 -6.03
CA GLU A 702 4.68 24.73 -5.24
C GLU A 702 4.93 24.36 -3.78
N TYR A 703 5.48 23.17 -3.52
CA TYR A 703 5.85 22.71 -2.18
C TYR A 703 6.77 23.70 -1.44
N LEU A 704 7.84 24.14 -2.11
CA LEU A 704 8.85 25.02 -1.51
C LEU A 704 8.34 26.45 -1.27
N THR A 705 7.29 26.86 -2.00
CA THR A 705 6.67 28.19 -1.83
C THR A 705 5.62 28.18 -0.72
N GLU A 706 4.92 27.06 -0.54
CA GLU A 706 3.77 26.96 0.37
C GLU A 706 4.14 26.45 1.78
N ASN A 707 5.26 25.73 1.94
CA ASN A 707 5.60 25.06 3.19
C ASN A 707 6.94 25.55 3.78
N PRO A 708 6.95 26.17 4.98
CA PRO A 708 8.20 26.44 5.70
C PRO A 708 8.90 25.14 6.09
N PHE A 709 10.23 25.14 6.10
CA PHE A 709 11.01 23.96 6.47
C PHE A 709 10.76 23.54 7.93
N ASN A 710 10.60 22.24 8.17
CA ASN A 710 10.47 21.63 9.49
C ASN A 710 11.25 20.31 9.52
N VAL A 711 11.98 20.04 10.62
CA VAL A 711 12.78 18.82 10.84
C VAL A 711 11.91 17.54 10.83
N GLY A 712 10.63 17.67 11.16
CA GLY A 712 9.58 16.66 11.00
C GLY A 712 9.40 16.15 9.57
N SER A 713 9.77 16.94 8.57
CA SER A 713 9.61 16.61 7.15
C SER A 713 10.78 15.80 6.57
N LEU A 714 11.88 15.62 7.30
CA LEU A 714 13.07 14.93 6.78
C LEU A 714 12.81 13.49 6.34
N GLY A 715 11.93 12.77 7.04
CA GLY A 715 11.58 11.40 6.67
C GLY A 715 10.89 11.30 5.31
N TYR A 716 10.28 12.40 4.84
CA TYR A 716 9.67 12.55 3.53
C TYR A 716 10.70 12.98 2.52
N ILE A 717 11.46 14.04 2.81
CA ILE A 717 12.46 14.61 1.90
C ILE A 717 13.54 13.58 1.54
N PHE A 718 14.08 12.87 2.54
CA PHE A 718 15.14 11.88 2.36
C PHE A 718 14.59 10.45 2.21
N GLY A 719 13.32 10.30 1.84
CA GLY A 719 12.72 9.01 1.50
C GLY A 719 13.29 8.44 0.19
N LYS A 720 13.34 7.11 0.08
CA LYS A 720 13.85 6.36 -1.09
C LYS A 720 13.22 6.75 -2.43
N TYR A 721 11.98 7.23 -2.41
CA TYR A 721 11.16 7.53 -3.58
C TYR A 721 10.95 9.04 -3.79
N THR A 722 11.72 9.87 -3.10
CA THR A 722 11.59 11.33 -3.20
C THR A 722 12.36 11.83 -4.41
N ILE A 723 11.83 12.85 -5.08
CA ILE A 723 12.53 13.53 -6.18
C ILE A 723 13.88 14.07 -5.68
N SER A 724 14.95 13.81 -6.44
CA SER A 724 16.32 14.17 -6.06
C SER A 724 16.50 15.66 -5.82
N GLU A 725 15.80 16.50 -6.59
CA GLU A 725 15.84 17.95 -6.52
C GLU A 725 15.39 18.47 -5.15
N ALA A 726 14.41 17.82 -4.50
CA ALA A 726 13.98 18.17 -3.15
C ALA A 726 15.07 17.91 -2.10
N GLN A 727 15.77 16.77 -2.24
CA GLN A 727 16.88 16.41 -1.36
C GLN A 727 18.05 17.39 -1.51
N ILE A 728 18.36 17.77 -2.75
CA ILE A 728 19.41 18.75 -3.06
C ILE A 728 19.06 20.12 -2.51
N TRP A 729 17.83 20.60 -2.75
CA TRP A 729 17.38 21.89 -2.24
C TRP A 729 17.45 21.94 -0.71
N CYS A 730 16.99 20.89 -0.03
CA CYS A 730 17.02 20.80 1.43
C CYS A 730 18.46 20.83 1.97
N LEU A 731 19.40 20.14 1.32
CA LEU A 731 20.81 20.20 1.68
C LEU A 731 21.45 21.58 1.44
N GLN A 732 21.04 22.27 0.39
CA GLN A 732 21.58 23.59 0.08
C GLN A 732 21.09 24.66 1.06
N ASN A 733 19.81 24.61 1.43
CA ASN A 733 19.15 25.70 2.16
C ASN A 733 18.92 25.40 3.65
N CYS A 734 18.75 24.13 4.05
CA CYS A 734 18.28 23.77 5.39
C CYS A 734 19.28 22.90 6.19
N ARG A 735 20.45 22.52 5.62
CA ARG A 735 21.37 21.58 6.30
C ARG A 735 21.87 22.07 7.65
N THR A 736 22.12 23.36 7.81
CA THR A 736 22.61 23.94 9.08
C THR A 736 21.53 23.88 10.16
N GLU A 737 20.28 24.14 9.79
CA GLU A 737 19.11 23.98 10.66
C GLU A 737 18.93 22.51 11.07
N ILE A 738 19.07 21.57 10.12
CA ILE A 738 19.00 20.12 10.40
C ILE A 738 20.10 19.68 11.36
N LEU A 739 21.34 20.08 11.10
CA LEU A 739 22.49 19.69 11.91
C LEU A 739 22.40 20.27 13.31
N SER A 740 21.89 21.50 13.47
CA SER A 740 21.73 22.14 14.78
C SER A 740 20.46 21.77 15.54
N ALA A 741 19.54 21.03 14.93
CA ALA A 741 18.26 20.69 15.51
C ALA A 741 18.38 19.78 16.75
N CYS A 742 17.67 20.17 17.81
CA CYS A 742 17.44 19.38 19.03
C CYS A 742 16.09 18.64 18.99
N GLU A 743 15.11 19.16 18.26
CA GLU A 743 13.76 18.61 18.12
C GLU A 743 13.65 17.68 16.90
N GLY A 744 12.77 16.67 16.95
CA GLY A 744 12.51 15.80 15.80
C GLY A 744 12.56 14.30 16.10
N ARG A 745 12.34 13.47 15.07
CA ARG A 745 12.21 12.00 15.21
C ARG A 745 13.52 11.30 14.84
N GLY A 746 13.85 10.20 15.52
CA GLY A 746 15.08 9.44 15.23
C GLY A 746 15.06 8.83 13.83
N SER A 747 13.91 8.32 13.40
CA SER A 747 13.66 7.81 12.05
C SER A 747 13.93 8.84 10.95
N ASN A 748 13.63 10.12 11.21
CA ASN A 748 13.90 11.24 10.31
C ASN A 748 15.40 11.54 10.19
N TYR A 749 16.09 11.67 11.33
CA TYR A 749 17.54 11.89 11.36
C TYR A 749 18.30 10.74 10.69
N ARG A 750 17.90 9.49 10.95
CA ARG A 750 18.49 8.31 10.33
C ARG A 750 18.41 8.37 8.81
N LYS A 751 17.24 8.65 8.23
CA LYS A 751 17.08 8.80 6.77
C LYS A 751 17.96 9.90 6.19
N PHE A 752 18.05 11.04 6.87
CA PHE A 752 18.94 12.13 6.48
C PHE A 752 20.41 11.68 6.45
N TYR A 753 20.89 11.01 7.49
CA TYR A 753 22.28 10.56 7.56
C TYR A 753 22.59 9.38 6.62
N GLU A 754 21.65 8.44 6.43
CA GLU A 754 21.76 7.37 5.43
C GLU A 754 21.95 7.97 4.03
N PHE A 755 21.15 8.98 3.67
CA PHE A 755 21.33 9.71 2.41
C PHE A 755 22.67 10.43 2.37
N LEU A 756 23.03 11.16 3.43
CA LEU A 756 24.24 11.97 3.46
C LEU A 756 25.51 11.13 3.28
N PHE A 757 25.60 9.97 3.94
CA PHE A 757 26.78 9.09 3.86
C PHE A 757 26.90 8.37 2.52
N GLN A 758 25.80 8.19 1.79
CA GLN A 758 25.80 7.66 0.42
C GLN A 758 26.17 8.71 -0.64
N ASN A 759 26.22 10.00 -0.28
CA ASN A 759 26.43 11.10 -1.21
C ASN A 759 27.69 11.92 -0.87
N GLU A 760 28.84 11.48 -1.36
CA GLU A 760 30.16 12.09 -1.07
C GLU A 760 30.21 13.62 -1.27
N LYS A 761 29.57 14.12 -2.34
CA LYS A 761 29.57 15.54 -2.66
C LYS A 761 29.10 16.40 -1.49
N TYR A 762 28.04 15.98 -0.81
CA TYR A 762 27.38 16.80 0.21
C TYR A 762 28.07 16.66 1.58
N ILE A 763 28.53 15.47 1.93
CA ILE A 763 29.32 15.30 3.15
C ILE A 763 30.67 16.03 3.06
N LYS A 764 31.30 16.12 1.87
CA LYS A 764 32.50 16.95 1.66
C LYS A 764 32.22 18.42 2.00
N ILE A 765 31.12 18.99 1.50
CA ILE A 765 30.71 20.37 1.81
C ILE A 765 30.57 20.59 3.33
N ILE A 766 29.91 19.66 4.02
CA ILE A 766 29.73 19.72 5.48
C ILE A 766 31.06 19.65 6.23
N LEU A 767 31.98 18.78 5.79
CA LEU A 767 33.31 18.64 6.39
C LEU A 767 34.19 19.88 6.14
N ASP A 768 34.21 20.36 4.89
CA ASP A 768 34.99 21.54 4.47
C ASP A 768 34.55 22.81 5.20
N ASN A 769 33.24 22.94 5.49
CA ASN A 769 32.70 24.03 6.29
C ASN A 769 32.76 23.78 7.81
N HIS A 770 33.27 22.62 8.23
CA HIS A 770 33.29 22.18 9.63
C HIS A 770 31.90 22.21 10.31
N GLU A 771 30.84 21.90 9.57
CA GLU A 771 29.44 22.00 10.01
C GLU A 771 29.02 20.86 10.96
N LEU A 772 29.76 19.74 11.03
CA LEU A 772 29.48 18.66 11.99
C LEU A 772 29.52 19.12 13.46
N LYS A 773 30.25 20.19 13.76
CA LYS A 773 30.29 20.80 15.11
C LYS A 773 28.94 21.40 15.55
N LEU A 774 28.02 21.61 14.61
CA LEU A 774 26.67 22.11 14.90
C LEU A 774 25.81 21.04 15.59
N ILE A 775 26.14 19.75 15.45
CA ILE A 775 25.34 18.65 15.98
C ILE A 775 25.38 18.66 17.51
N PRO A 776 24.23 18.84 18.20
CA PRO A 776 24.22 18.91 19.66
C PRO A 776 24.52 17.55 20.29
N LEU A 777 25.65 17.41 20.98
CA LEU A 777 26.23 16.13 21.41
C LEU A 777 25.35 15.30 22.38
N LYS A 778 24.43 15.93 23.11
CA LYS A 778 23.51 15.25 24.03
C LYS A 778 22.09 15.07 23.45
N SER A 779 21.89 15.34 22.16
CA SER A 779 20.58 15.24 21.49
C SER A 779 20.26 13.83 20.96
N LEU A 780 19.03 13.65 20.48
CA LEU A 780 18.63 12.48 19.68
C LEU A 780 19.28 12.49 18.28
N ASN A 781 19.56 13.68 17.75
CA ASN A 781 20.20 13.91 16.46
C ASN A 781 21.61 13.29 16.44
N PHE A 782 22.44 13.65 17.43
CA PHE A 782 23.80 13.09 17.56
C PHE A 782 23.83 11.57 17.70
N SER A 783 22.94 11.01 18.54
CA SER A 783 22.86 9.55 18.69
C SER A 783 22.48 8.87 17.37
N ASN A 784 21.60 9.47 16.55
CA ASN A 784 21.32 8.92 15.21
C ASN A 784 22.49 9.10 14.24
N PHE A 785 23.23 10.21 14.28
CA PHE A 785 24.41 10.43 13.45
C PHE A 785 25.46 9.32 13.63
N ILE A 786 25.94 9.10 14.85
CA ILE A 786 27.03 8.14 15.11
C ILE A 786 26.61 6.68 14.89
N HIS A 787 25.36 6.34 15.22
CA HIS A 787 24.83 4.99 15.00
C HIS A 787 24.64 4.71 13.51
N THR A 788 24.14 5.69 12.75
CA THR A 788 24.01 5.57 11.29
C THR A 788 25.37 5.50 10.61
N LEU A 789 26.36 6.25 11.11
CA LEU A 789 27.74 6.17 10.61
C LEU A 789 28.32 4.77 10.81
N TYR A 790 28.11 4.17 11.99
CA TYR A 790 28.53 2.79 12.24
C TYR A 790 27.91 1.81 11.26
N TYR A 791 26.61 1.91 10.99
CA TYR A 791 25.97 1.08 9.97
C TYR A 791 26.53 1.35 8.57
N ALA A 792 26.75 2.61 8.21
CA ALA A 792 27.28 2.97 6.89
C ALA A 792 28.69 2.39 6.66
N VAL A 793 29.52 2.33 7.70
CA VAL A 793 30.84 1.69 7.66
C VAL A 793 30.69 0.17 7.55
N GLN A 794 29.85 -0.44 8.37
CA GLN A 794 29.62 -1.90 8.35
C GLN A 794 29.04 -2.37 7.00
N ASP A 795 28.08 -1.63 6.46
CA ASP A 795 27.38 -1.93 5.21
C ASP A 795 28.17 -1.42 3.98
N ARG A 796 29.36 -0.81 4.17
CA ARG A 796 30.24 -0.24 3.13
C ARG A 796 29.54 0.77 2.22
N THR A 797 28.59 1.54 2.75
CA THR A 797 27.86 2.57 2.00
C THR A 797 28.50 3.94 2.06
N ILE A 798 29.43 4.17 3.00
CA ILE A 798 30.27 5.39 3.07
C ILE A 798 31.64 5.10 2.47
N SER A 799 32.21 6.08 1.76
CA SER A 799 33.54 5.87 1.19
C SER A 799 34.65 5.99 2.25
N PRO A 800 35.69 5.13 2.16
CA PRO A 800 36.80 5.14 3.12
C PRO A 800 37.47 6.52 3.31
N PRO A 801 37.74 7.32 2.25
CA PRO A 801 38.34 8.64 2.43
C PRO A 801 37.47 9.60 3.24
N ILE A 802 36.15 9.55 3.07
CA ILE A 802 35.21 10.37 3.83
C ILE A 802 35.15 9.92 5.28
N PHE A 803 35.13 8.61 5.51
CA PHE A 803 35.11 8.07 6.87
C PHE A 803 36.37 8.48 7.65
N GLU A 804 37.55 8.41 7.04
CA GLU A 804 38.79 8.87 7.68
C GLU A 804 38.77 10.37 7.96
N ARG A 805 38.25 11.20 7.05
CA ARG A 805 38.04 12.63 7.34
C ARG A 805 37.12 12.83 8.54
N ILE A 806 36.00 12.11 8.65
CA ILE A 806 35.10 12.21 9.81
C ILE A 806 35.82 11.79 11.10
N LYS A 807 36.64 10.74 11.07
CA LYS A 807 37.45 10.29 12.22
C LYS A 807 38.40 11.38 12.68
N GLU A 808 39.24 11.88 11.79
CA GLU A 808 40.31 12.84 12.09
C GLU A 808 39.77 14.24 12.41
N GLU A 809 38.84 14.74 11.59
CA GLU A 809 38.39 16.13 11.67
C GLU A 809 37.32 16.36 12.73
N TYR A 810 36.57 15.32 13.13
CA TYR A 810 35.44 15.42 14.06
C TYR A 810 35.50 14.44 15.24
N LEU A 811 35.50 13.11 15.02
CA LEU A 811 35.32 12.14 16.12
C LEU A 811 36.45 12.20 17.16
N LYS A 812 37.71 12.39 16.74
CA LYS A 812 38.84 12.56 17.68
C LYS A 812 38.69 13.80 18.57
N LYS A 813 38.13 14.89 18.04
CA LYS A 813 38.01 16.16 18.76
C LYS A 813 36.90 16.17 19.81
N ILE A 814 35.94 15.25 19.72
CA ILE A 814 34.80 15.17 20.65
C ILE A 814 34.97 14.12 21.76
N LEU A 815 36.08 13.35 21.76
CA LEU A 815 36.37 12.33 22.77
C LEU A 815 36.53 12.90 24.18
N ASP A 816 37.13 14.08 24.28
CA ASP A 816 37.38 14.77 25.55
C ASP A 816 36.15 15.51 26.08
N ILE A 817 35.06 15.49 25.30
CA ILE A 817 33.78 16.11 25.67
C ILE A 817 32.88 15.07 26.32
N GLU A 818 32.05 15.50 27.28
CA GLU A 818 31.11 14.64 27.97
C GLU A 818 29.96 14.17 27.03
N LEU A 819 30.09 12.94 26.51
CA LEU A 819 29.08 12.25 25.70
C LEU A 819 28.18 11.34 26.54
N LYS A 820 26.99 10.99 26.01
CA LYS A 820 26.19 9.89 26.57
C LYS A 820 27.02 8.60 26.55
N LYS A 821 26.90 7.79 27.60
CA LYS A 821 27.70 6.56 27.77
C LYS A 821 27.64 5.64 26.54
N ASN A 822 26.46 5.41 25.96
CA ASN A 822 26.32 4.55 24.78
C ASN A 822 27.00 5.17 23.57
N ASP A 823 26.75 6.46 23.33
CA ASP A 823 27.31 7.21 22.21
C ASP A 823 28.85 7.22 22.25
N CYS A 824 29.43 7.40 23.45
CA CYS A 824 30.88 7.31 23.66
C CYS A 824 31.46 5.95 23.25
N ILE A 825 30.75 4.84 23.56
CA ILE A 825 31.18 3.50 23.18
C ILE A 825 31.20 3.37 21.66
N ILE A 826 30.19 3.89 20.96
CA ILE A 826 30.13 3.83 19.50
C ILE A 826 31.21 4.70 18.86
N VAL A 827 31.45 5.91 19.36
CA VAL A 827 32.53 6.78 18.88
C VAL A 827 33.89 6.09 19.03
N LYS A 828 34.16 5.48 20.20
CA LYS A 828 35.39 4.70 20.42
C LYS A 828 35.50 3.52 19.47
N ALA A 829 34.41 2.80 19.23
CA ALA A 829 34.40 1.69 18.28
C ALA A 829 34.73 2.17 16.85
N LEU A 830 34.11 3.27 16.38
CA LEU A 830 34.36 3.85 15.07
C LEU A 830 35.82 4.28 14.87
N LEU A 831 36.48 4.78 15.92
CA LEU A 831 37.89 5.18 15.86
C LEU A 831 38.85 3.99 15.76
N LEU A 832 38.43 2.81 16.24
CA LEU A 832 39.20 1.57 16.16
C LEU A 832 39.00 0.83 14.83
N VAL A 833 38.01 1.21 14.03
CA VAL A 833 37.78 0.60 12.72
C VAL A 833 38.76 1.20 11.71
N ASP A 834 39.56 0.34 11.08
CA ASP A 834 40.39 0.71 9.94
C ASP A 834 39.52 0.87 8.68
N ALA A 835 39.78 1.92 7.90
CA ALA A 835 39.06 2.21 6.65
C ALA A 835 39.14 1.08 5.61
N GLU A 836 40.15 0.24 5.69
CA GLU A 836 40.34 -0.94 4.85
C GLU A 836 40.05 -2.20 5.68
N VAL A 837 38.78 -2.61 5.76
CA VAL A 837 38.47 -3.95 6.29
C VAL A 837 38.87 -4.98 5.24
N ALA A 838 39.99 -5.67 5.47
CA ALA A 838 40.44 -6.80 4.66
C ALA A 838 39.32 -7.84 4.46
N ASN A 839 39.25 -8.43 3.27
CA ASN A 839 38.29 -9.49 2.94
C ASN A 839 38.48 -10.70 3.87
N GLU A 840 37.67 -10.83 4.92
CA GLU A 840 37.44 -12.14 5.56
C GLU A 840 36.46 -12.98 4.71
N LYS A 841 36.87 -13.21 3.46
CA LYS A 841 36.45 -14.30 2.57
C LYS A 841 37.56 -14.48 1.53
N SER A 842 38.71 -14.92 2.01
CA SER A 842 39.69 -15.71 1.26
C SER A 842 39.71 -17.11 1.88
#